data_AF-A0AAV8VUX6-F1
#
_entry.id   AF-A0AAV8VUX6-F1
#
_cell.length_a   1.000
_cell.length_b   1.000
_cell.length_c   1.000
_cell.angle_alpha   90.00
_cell.angle_beta   90.00
_cell.angle_gamma   90.00
#
_symmetry.space_group_name_H-M   'P 1'
#
loop_
_entity.id
_entity.type
_entity.pdbx_description
1 polymer ?
#
loop_
_entity_poly.entity_id
_entity_poly.type
_entity_poly.pdbx_seq_one_letter_code
_entity_poly.pdbx_strand_id
1 'polypeptide(L)'
;MADRLDLLLLGATGFTGLHCIPYIHKLSKADGRNLTWGVAGRSEEKLKQVLEDVGKKIEADLQKVPVVVVDINDEESLKNMAQRAKIVINCCGPYRFLGEAVVRACVEAGTHHVDVSGEPQYMEKVQLEQNDAAQEKGVYVVSACGLDSIPTDLGVVFLQQEFEGTLNSVVSYLELWEEGDQFAKGPGVNYGTWESAVYGLAHWDELKELRKKLFTKKLPSYKPKLEHKTLPHKSTVVEGWVVPFPGSDRSVVKRTQQHFYEVDQKRPVQIGTYFVVKSFWALILLGILGGVFSLFAKFSFGRKLLLNYPEIFSLGFFSKKQPSEEKIEKSWFQITFYGEGWKEKLEDKDDQYDKPCDKCIVGRVKGKNPGYGATCAALVLSAIVIATESDKMPGKGGVFPPGAAFAKTSLIKQLNENGVTFDIISQEDLSAAAKRVDLQSTPVILIDIEDAQSLEFMAYSARVVINCCGPFNLIGEPIVKACIASGTHHIDISAEPQFIEKTLLNFNKQARERGVYIVTACAFHCIPADMGMVYLQQQFHGTLNSVDVYWDMWLETNNGSRPVIGYNSDNVASYGTWDSFIHTLTQWSDVAKIRKELFGENASEVKQKYLPHKSNVVQGWAVPSPTADSSLIKWTQKYFNEVSHTKHIQANSYFNARSVFQILLLALFMTVSYFLTRFKIGTTLLLRCPGIFTLGTFQKKPVKEEVMQRTNYKYTFYGEGWSYEAEDKEPCDRRILGHVKGRDPYKVSGAMAVLSAIILLTEVENLPEQGGVFSPGACFARTSLIKQLGKHGVDFQVIYEKAGV
;
A
#
# COMPACT_ATOMS: atom_id res chain seq x y z
N MET A 1 24.75 -16.59 -49.78
CA MET A 1 23.36 -16.11 -49.66
C MET A 1 23.39 -14.62 -49.92
N ALA A 2 22.35 -14.01 -50.51
CA ALA A 2 22.29 -12.54 -50.59
C ALA A 2 22.31 -11.92 -49.19
N ASP A 3 22.86 -10.72 -49.04
CA ASP A 3 23.10 -10.09 -47.74
C ASP A 3 21.79 -9.85 -46.97
N ARG A 4 21.51 -10.75 -46.01
CA ARG A 4 20.39 -10.63 -45.07
C ARG A 4 20.68 -9.48 -44.11
N LEU A 5 19.72 -8.58 -43.97
CA LEU A 5 19.73 -7.53 -42.94
C LEU A 5 19.83 -8.19 -41.56
N ASP A 6 20.61 -7.64 -40.65
CA ASP A 6 20.68 -8.17 -39.28
C ASP A 6 19.34 -8.01 -38.57
N LEU A 7 18.71 -6.83 -38.71
CA LEU A 7 17.45 -6.47 -38.07
C LEU A 7 16.41 -5.95 -39.09
N LEU A 8 15.16 -6.41 -39.03
CA LEU A 8 14.06 -5.89 -39.85
C LEU A 8 12.85 -5.53 -38.99
N LEU A 9 12.46 -4.25 -38.98
CA LEU A 9 11.33 -3.76 -38.20
C LEU A 9 10.01 -3.90 -38.98
N LEU A 10 9.20 -4.90 -38.65
CA LEU A 10 7.85 -5.08 -39.18
C LEU A 10 6.85 -4.19 -38.43
N GLY A 11 6.05 -3.42 -39.17
CA GLY A 11 5.05 -2.51 -38.61
C GLY A 11 5.60 -1.12 -38.27
N ALA A 12 6.65 -0.68 -38.97
CA ALA A 12 7.32 0.61 -38.73
C ALA A 12 6.40 1.84 -38.87
N THR A 13 5.31 1.77 -39.62
CA THR A 13 4.28 2.83 -39.72
C THR A 13 3.26 2.82 -38.57
N GLY A 14 3.30 1.81 -37.69
CA GLY A 14 2.50 1.73 -36.47
C GLY A 14 3.15 2.51 -35.34
N PHE A 15 2.37 2.87 -34.30
CA PHE A 15 2.84 3.78 -33.26
C PHE A 15 4.09 3.27 -32.50
N THR A 16 4.08 2.02 -32.04
CA THR A 16 5.25 1.41 -31.40
C THR A 16 6.42 1.24 -32.37
N GLY A 17 6.15 0.88 -33.63
CA GLY A 17 7.18 0.74 -34.67
C GLY A 17 7.90 2.06 -34.96
N LEU A 18 7.17 3.15 -35.11
CA LEU A 18 7.70 4.52 -35.26
C LEU A 18 8.69 4.85 -34.14
N HIS A 19 8.31 4.56 -32.89
CA HIS A 19 9.16 4.79 -31.73
C HIS A 19 10.35 3.83 -31.61
N CYS A 20 10.36 2.68 -32.31
CA CYS A 20 11.53 1.79 -32.36
C CYS A 20 12.67 2.34 -33.23
N ILE A 21 12.37 3.11 -34.28
CA ILE A 21 13.36 3.55 -35.28
C ILE A 21 14.57 4.29 -34.65
N PRO A 22 14.40 5.27 -33.73
CA PRO A 22 15.52 5.91 -33.04
C PRO A 22 16.39 4.92 -32.24
N TYR A 23 15.78 3.95 -31.57
CA TYR A 23 16.50 2.94 -30.79
C TYR A 23 17.27 1.99 -31.70
N ILE A 24 16.69 1.52 -32.80
CA ILE A 24 17.42 0.70 -33.78
C ILE A 24 18.60 1.47 -34.35
N HIS A 25 18.41 2.74 -34.78
CA HIS A 25 19.50 3.55 -35.32
C HIS A 25 20.65 3.77 -34.33
N LYS A 26 20.34 4.07 -33.06
CA LYS A 26 21.34 4.25 -31.99
C LYS A 26 22.05 2.93 -31.66
N LEU A 27 21.29 1.87 -31.38
CA LEU A 27 21.80 0.64 -30.76
C LEU A 27 22.45 -0.34 -31.75
N SER A 28 22.11 -0.24 -33.05
CA SER A 28 22.81 -0.98 -34.12
C SER A 28 24.25 -0.51 -34.33
N LYS A 29 24.55 0.74 -33.99
CA LYS A 29 25.88 1.37 -34.10
C LYS A 29 26.68 1.39 -32.80
N ALA A 30 25.99 1.28 -31.65
CA ALA A 30 26.61 1.21 -30.34
C ALA A 30 27.67 0.11 -30.26
N ASP A 31 28.68 0.30 -29.41
CA ASP A 31 29.77 -0.64 -29.14
C ASP A 31 30.50 -1.22 -30.38
N GLY A 32 30.48 -0.49 -31.51
CA GLY A 32 31.11 -0.91 -32.76
C GLY A 32 30.39 -2.03 -33.52
N ARG A 33 29.15 -2.38 -33.13
CA ARG A 33 28.39 -3.51 -33.69
C ARG A 33 28.10 -3.39 -35.19
N ASN A 34 27.85 -2.17 -35.67
CA ASN A 34 27.59 -1.84 -37.08
C ASN A 34 26.54 -2.73 -37.78
N LEU A 35 25.45 -3.06 -37.08
CA LEU A 35 24.41 -3.95 -37.60
C LEU A 35 23.61 -3.29 -38.73
N THR A 36 23.38 -4.04 -39.81
CA THR A 36 22.51 -3.63 -40.91
C THR A 36 21.04 -3.76 -40.50
N TRP A 37 20.21 -2.78 -40.84
CA TRP A 37 18.78 -2.82 -40.49
C TRP A 37 17.90 -2.17 -41.55
N GLY A 38 16.63 -2.59 -41.59
CA GLY A 38 15.60 -2.05 -42.47
C GLY A 38 14.21 -1.97 -41.82
N VAL A 39 13.24 -1.48 -42.59
CA VAL A 39 11.83 -1.35 -42.18
C VAL A 39 10.89 -2.11 -43.12
N ALA A 40 9.80 -2.65 -42.58
CA ALA A 40 8.82 -3.43 -43.32
C ALA A 40 7.36 -3.04 -43.03
N GLY A 41 6.53 -3.08 -44.07
CA GLY A 41 5.09 -2.82 -44.00
C GLY A 41 4.42 -2.71 -45.37
N ARG A 42 3.10 -2.46 -45.38
CA ARG A 42 2.25 -2.55 -46.59
C ARG A 42 2.39 -1.41 -47.61
N SER A 43 3.03 -0.29 -47.25
CA SER A 43 3.07 0.92 -48.09
C SER A 43 4.47 1.52 -48.07
N GLU A 44 5.18 1.39 -49.19
CA GLU A 44 6.55 1.89 -49.37
C GLU A 44 6.63 3.41 -49.17
N GLU A 45 5.67 4.15 -49.70
CA GLU A 45 5.52 5.60 -49.56
C GLU A 45 5.47 6.02 -48.07
N LYS A 46 4.59 5.37 -47.28
CA LYS A 46 4.48 5.66 -45.84
C LYS A 46 5.73 5.27 -45.05
N LEU A 47 6.43 4.20 -45.46
CA LEU A 47 7.70 3.80 -44.84
C LEU A 47 8.79 4.84 -45.12
N LYS A 48 8.89 5.34 -46.36
CA LYS A 48 9.82 6.41 -46.74
C LYS A 48 9.52 7.71 -46.00
N GLN A 49 8.25 8.12 -45.91
CA GLN A 49 7.85 9.32 -45.16
C GLN A 49 8.22 9.19 -43.67
N VAL A 50 7.95 8.04 -43.05
CA VAL A 50 8.31 7.78 -41.65
C VAL A 50 9.82 7.85 -41.42
N LEU A 51 10.63 7.30 -42.34
CA LEU A 51 12.09 7.40 -42.26
C LEU A 51 12.57 8.86 -42.41
N GLU A 52 11.94 9.65 -43.30
CA GLU A 52 12.27 11.07 -43.45
C GLU A 52 11.90 11.89 -42.20
N ASP A 53 10.70 11.71 -41.66
CA ASP A 53 10.20 12.47 -40.50
C ASP A 53 10.98 12.13 -39.23
N VAL A 54 11.25 10.83 -38.97
CA VAL A 54 12.10 10.41 -37.85
C VAL A 54 13.54 10.86 -38.07
N GLY A 55 14.06 10.77 -39.29
CA GLY A 55 15.42 11.21 -39.64
C GLY A 55 15.65 12.69 -39.36
N LYS A 56 14.68 13.55 -39.70
CA LYS A 56 14.67 14.97 -39.29
C LYS A 56 14.65 15.12 -37.77
N LYS A 57 13.82 14.35 -37.06
CA LYS A 57 13.69 14.45 -35.59
C LYS A 57 14.96 14.03 -34.82
N ILE A 58 15.73 13.08 -35.35
CA ILE A 58 16.96 12.56 -34.71
C ILE A 58 18.26 13.05 -35.38
N GLU A 59 18.16 14.02 -36.29
CA GLU A 59 19.27 14.60 -37.05
C GLU A 59 20.15 13.56 -37.79
N ALA A 60 19.51 12.58 -38.43
CA ALA A 60 20.20 11.49 -39.15
C ALA A 60 19.63 11.21 -40.54
N ASP A 61 20.52 10.93 -41.52
CA ASP A 61 20.13 10.39 -42.83
C ASP A 61 19.62 8.96 -42.68
N LEU A 62 18.30 8.79 -42.78
CA LEU A 62 17.61 7.50 -42.82
C LEU A 62 17.12 7.13 -44.24
N GLN A 63 17.37 7.94 -45.27
CA GLN A 63 16.82 7.71 -46.62
C GLN A 63 17.40 6.45 -47.29
N LYS A 64 18.58 6.01 -46.83
CA LYS A 64 19.28 4.80 -47.30
C LYS A 64 18.88 3.53 -46.55
N VAL A 65 18.00 3.63 -45.55
CA VAL A 65 17.50 2.46 -44.80
C VAL A 65 16.66 1.58 -45.74
N PRO A 66 16.99 0.29 -45.94
CA PRO A 66 16.23 -0.60 -46.80
C PRO A 66 14.76 -0.73 -46.38
N VAL A 67 13.88 -0.65 -47.38
CA VAL A 67 12.43 -0.79 -47.23
C VAL A 67 12.00 -2.13 -47.83
N VAL A 68 11.18 -2.90 -47.09
CA VAL A 68 10.60 -4.17 -47.53
C VAL A 68 9.08 -4.05 -47.52
N VAL A 69 8.46 -4.08 -48.70
CA VAL A 69 7.00 -4.11 -48.80
C VAL A 69 6.50 -5.51 -48.42
N VAL A 70 5.55 -5.57 -47.50
CA VAL A 70 4.95 -6.84 -47.03
C VAL A 70 3.47 -6.66 -46.67
N ASP A 71 2.62 -7.59 -47.11
CA ASP A 71 1.27 -7.77 -46.57
C ASP A 71 1.24 -9.00 -45.67
N ILE A 72 0.68 -8.84 -44.47
CA ILE A 72 0.57 -9.89 -43.46
C ILE A 72 -0.53 -10.92 -43.78
N ASN A 73 -1.38 -10.62 -44.77
CA ASN A 73 -2.41 -11.52 -45.28
C ASN A 73 -1.92 -12.35 -46.50
N ASP A 74 -0.67 -12.14 -46.93
CA ASP A 74 -0.04 -12.83 -48.06
C ASP A 74 1.15 -13.66 -47.55
N GLU A 75 1.01 -14.98 -47.64
CA GLU A 75 2.00 -15.95 -47.16
C GLU A 75 3.31 -15.90 -47.97
N GLU A 76 3.25 -15.62 -49.28
CA GLU A 76 4.45 -15.45 -50.11
C GLU A 76 5.14 -14.12 -49.78
N SER A 77 4.38 -13.06 -49.52
CA SER A 77 4.90 -11.78 -49.04
C SER A 77 5.63 -11.92 -47.71
N LEU A 78 5.03 -12.61 -46.73
CA LEU A 78 5.65 -12.90 -45.43
C LEU A 78 6.94 -13.74 -45.56
N LYS A 79 6.94 -14.76 -46.41
CA LYS A 79 8.11 -15.58 -46.69
C LYS A 79 9.25 -14.78 -47.32
N ASN A 80 8.94 -13.94 -48.31
CA ASN A 80 9.90 -13.05 -48.96
C ASN A 80 10.48 -12.01 -47.98
N MET A 81 9.67 -11.49 -47.05
CA MET A 81 10.14 -10.63 -45.96
C MET A 81 11.09 -11.39 -45.02
N ALA A 82 10.67 -12.57 -44.53
CA ALA A 82 11.43 -13.36 -43.56
C ALA A 82 12.81 -13.77 -44.11
N GLN A 83 12.90 -14.13 -45.39
CA GLN A 83 14.16 -14.47 -46.05
C GLN A 83 15.16 -13.31 -46.16
N ARG A 84 14.72 -12.05 -46.05
CA ARG A 84 15.59 -10.85 -46.16
C ARG A 84 16.25 -10.42 -44.86
N ALA A 85 15.87 -10.99 -43.72
CA ALA A 85 16.35 -10.60 -42.39
C ALA A 85 16.96 -11.79 -41.66
N LYS A 86 17.92 -11.56 -40.75
CA LYS A 86 18.37 -12.51 -39.73
C LYS A 86 17.41 -12.52 -38.55
N ILE A 87 16.90 -11.34 -38.17
CA ILE A 87 15.92 -11.16 -37.09
C ILE A 87 14.80 -10.20 -37.53
N VAL A 88 13.54 -10.58 -37.29
CA VAL A 88 12.37 -9.70 -37.43
C VAL A 88 11.96 -9.17 -36.06
N ILE A 89 11.89 -7.84 -35.96
CA ILE A 89 11.31 -7.12 -34.83
C ILE A 89 9.86 -6.81 -35.20
N ASN A 90 8.91 -7.53 -34.59
CA ASN A 90 7.50 -7.44 -34.95
C ASN A 90 6.72 -6.49 -34.02
N CYS A 91 6.31 -5.35 -34.56
CA CYS A 91 5.42 -4.37 -33.92
C CYS A 91 3.99 -4.39 -34.51
N CYS A 92 3.61 -5.44 -35.26
CA CYS A 92 2.33 -5.56 -35.93
C CYS A 92 1.33 -6.43 -35.11
N GLY A 93 0.65 -5.78 -34.16
CA GLY A 93 -0.48 -6.37 -33.43
C GLY A 93 -1.86 -6.03 -34.06
N PRO A 94 -2.96 -6.62 -33.54
CA PRO A 94 -3.01 -7.52 -32.38
C PRO A 94 -2.46 -8.92 -32.69
N TYR A 95 -1.60 -9.45 -31.82
CA TYR A 95 -0.79 -10.64 -32.12
C TYR A 95 -1.62 -11.92 -32.18
N ARG A 96 -2.69 -11.99 -31.39
CA ARG A 96 -3.69 -13.08 -31.45
C ARG A 96 -4.22 -13.36 -32.87
N PHE A 97 -4.28 -12.36 -33.74
CA PHE A 97 -4.79 -12.52 -35.12
C PHE A 97 -3.69 -12.50 -36.18
N LEU A 98 -2.62 -11.74 -35.95
CA LEU A 98 -1.61 -11.44 -36.98
C LEU A 98 -0.23 -12.05 -36.71
N GLY A 99 0.11 -12.37 -35.44
CA GLY A 99 1.46 -12.76 -35.05
C GLY A 99 1.88 -14.14 -35.54
N GLU A 100 0.98 -15.13 -35.51
CA GLU A 100 1.31 -16.53 -35.80
C GLU A 100 1.84 -16.73 -37.23
N ALA A 101 1.22 -16.08 -38.23
CA ALA A 101 1.66 -16.17 -39.62
C ALA A 101 3.07 -15.59 -39.81
N VAL A 102 3.41 -14.50 -39.10
CA VAL A 102 4.74 -13.91 -39.09
C VAL A 102 5.76 -14.87 -38.46
N VAL A 103 5.43 -15.46 -37.31
CA VAL A 103 6.34 -16.42 -36.64
C VAL A 103 6.59 -17.63 -37.52
N ARG A 104 5.55 -18.21 -38.12
CA ARG A 104 5.66 -19.38 -39.01
C ARG A 104 6.61 -19.10 -40.17
N ALA A 105 6.41 -18.00 -40.89
CA ALA A 105 7.28 -17.57 -41.98
C ALA A 105 8.74 -17.33 -41.52
N CYS A 106 8.94 -16.80 -40.31
CA CYS A 106 10.27 -16.62 -39.73
C CYS A 106 10.96 -17.97 -39.41
N VAL A 107 10.25 -18.91 -38.78
CA VAL A 107 10.76 -20.25 -38.47
C VAL A 107 11.12 -21.01 -39.75
N GLU A 108 10.23 -21.02 -40.74
CA GLU A 108 10.48 -21.68 -42.04
C GLU A 108 11.71 -21.11 -42.77
N ALA A 109 11.90 -19.79 -42.74
CA ALA A 109 13.01 -19.08 -43.38
C ALA A 109 14.34 -19.16 -42.62
N GLY A 110 14.37 -19.68 -41.39
CA GLY A 110 15.57 -19.65 -40.55
C GLY A 110 15.90 -18.24 -40.03
N THR A 111 14.87 -17.50 -39.60
CA THR A 111 14.91 -16.09 -39.18
C THR A 111 14.40 -15.97 -37.75
N HIS A 112 15.16 -15.32 -36.87
CA HIS A 112 14.74 -15.09 -35.48
C HIS A 112 13.60 -14.07 -35.40
N HIS A 113 12.83 -14.11 -34.32
CA HIS A 113 11.66 -13.26 -34.14
C HIS A 113 11.58 -12.72 -32.71
N VAL A 114 11.33 -11.42 -32.56
CA VAL A 114 10.92 -10.81 -31.29
C VAL A 114 9.66 -9.98 -31.46
N ASP A 115 8.81 -9.96 -30.44
CA ASP A 115 7.59 -9.15 -30.42
C ASP A 115 7.32 -8.50 -29.06
N VAL A 116 6.39 -7.54 -29.05
CA VAL A 116 5.85 -6.89 -27.85
C VAL A 116 4.42 -7.36 -27.55
N SER A 117 4.17 -8.66 -27.69
CA SER A 117 2.85 -9.23 -27.36
C SER A 117 2.59 -9.24 -25.85
N GLY A 118 1.32 -8.99 -25.48
CA GLY A 118 0.83 -9.01 -24.10
C GLY A 118 -0.21 -10.11 -23.87
N GLU A 119 -0.48 -10.95 -24.88
CA GLU A 119 -1.55 -11.95 -24.87
C GLU A 119 -1.01 -13.36 -24.55
N PRO A 120 -1.22 -13.92 -23.34
CA PRO A 120 -0.66 -15.23 -22.97
C PRO A 120 -1.12 -16.37 -23.89
N GLN A 121 -2.32 -16.27 -24.46
CA GLN A 121 -2.87 -17.30 -25.36
C GLN A 121 -2.09 -17.37 -26.67
N TYR A 122 -1.66 -16.22 -27.22
CA TYR A 122 -0.83 -16.18 -28.43
C TYR A 122 0.55 -16.78 -28.12
N MET A 123 1.20 -16.30 -27.06
CA MET A 123 2.55 -16.76 -26.69
C MET A 123 2.61 -18.27 -26.38
N GLU A 124 1.65 -18.78 -25.61
CA GLU A 124 1.57 -20.20 -25.26
C GLU A 124 1.16 -21.05 -26.47
N LYS A 125 0.37 -20.51 -27.43
CA LYS A 125 0.00 -21.22 -28.66
C LYS A 125 1.20 -21.33 -29.61
N VAL A 126 1.91 -20.22 -29.84
CA VAL A 126 3.15 -20.23 -30.63
C VAL A 126 4.17 -21.18 -30.02
N GLN A 127 4.30 -21.22 -28.68
CA GLN A 127 5.18 -22.21 -28.03
C GLN A 127 4.71 -23.65 -28.26
N LEU A 128 3.41 -23.93 -28.16
CA LEU A 128 2.87 -25.27 -28.38
C LEU A 128 3.03 -25.76 -29.83
N GLU A 129 2.95 -24.86 -30.81
CA GLU A 129 2.87 -25.22 -32.24
C GLU A 129 4.18 -25.02 -33.02
N GLN A 130 5.08 -24.15 -32.56
CA GLN A 130 6.28 -23.76 -33.31
C GLN A 130 7.61 -24.08 -32.60
N ASN A 131 7.60 -24.51 -31.32
CA ASN A 131 8.84 -24.73 -30.57
C ASN A 131 9.80 -25.73 -31.25
N ASP A 132 9.30 -26.89 -31.65
CA ASP A 132 10.13 -27.98 -32.15
C ASP A 132 10.71 -27.64 -33.53
N ALA A 133 9.90 -27.04 -34.41
CA ALA A 133 10.35 -26.53 -35.69
C ALA A 133 11.38 -25.39 -35.55
N ALA A 134 11.18 -24.49 -34.58
CA ALA A 134 12.14 -23.44 -34.27
C ALA A 134 13.48 -24.01 -33.75
N GLN A 135 13.43 -25.04 -32.91
CA GLN A 135 14.62 -25.75 -32.43
C GLN A 135 15.34 -26.54 -33.53
N GLU A 136 14.63 -27.21 -34.44
CA GLU A 136 15.23 -27.89 -35.59
C GLU A 136 15.95 -26.88 -36.52
N LYS A 137 15.36 -25.69 -36.71
CA LYS A 137 15.89 -24.63 -37.57
C LYS A 137 16.97 -23.76 -36.93
N GLY A 138 17.28 -23.93 -35.63
CA GLY A 138 18.21 -23.05 -34.92
C GLY A 138 17.65 -21.64 -34.67
N VAL A 139 16.32 -21.47 -34.70
CA VAL A 139 15.63 -20.18 -34.66
C VAL A 139 15.15 -19.85 -33.24
N TYR A 140 15.50 -18.67 -32.73
CA TYR A 140 14.91 -18.12 -31.51
C TYR A 140 13.65 -17.30 -31.82
N VAL A 141 12.56 -17.61 -31.12
CA VAL A 141 11.33 -16.82 -31.08
C VAL A 141 11.11 -16.36 -29.64
N VAL A 142 11.15 -15.06 -29.38
CA VAL A 142 11.01 -14.49 -28.02
C VAL A 142 9.93 -13.42 -27.99
N SER A 143 8.78 -13.76 -27.42
CA SER A 143 7.63 -12.87 -27.27
C SER A 143 7.67 -12.08 -25.95
N ALA A 144 6.83 -11.04 -25.84
CA ALA A 144 6.73 -10.16 -24.67
C ALA A 144 8.02 -9.38 -24.33
N CYS A 145 8.77 -8.98 -25.36
CA CYS A 145 10.00 -8.19 -25.26
C CYS A 145 9.74 -6.69 -25.03
N GLY A 146 8.81 -6.32 -24.14
CA GLY A 146 8.50 -4.93 -23.79
C GLY A 146 8.15 -4.76 -22.31
N LEU A 147 7.46 -3.67 -21.95
CA LEU A 147 6.97 -3.46 -20.57
C LEU A 147 6.15 -4.65 -20.07
N ASP A 148 5.28 -5.19 -20.92
CA ASP A 148 4.39 -6.34 -20.63
C ASP A 148 5.11 -7.70 -20.63
N SER A 149 6.38 -7.74 -20.19
CA SER A 149 6.90 -8.74 -19.23
C SER A 149 8.39 -8.59 -18.92
N ILE A 150 9.22 -7.96 -19.76
CA ILE A 150 10.69 -7.93 -19.55
C ILE A 150 11.07 -7.38 -18.16
N PRO A 151 10.53 -6.23 -17.70
CA PRO A 151 10.83 -5.71 -16.37
C PRO A 151 10.48 -6.68 -15.23
N THR A 152 9.35 -7.40 -15.33
CA THR A 152 8.91 -8.35 -14.30
C THR A 152 9.67 -9.68 -14.36
N ASP A 153 9.87 -10.23 -15.55
CA ASP A 153 10.49 -11.54 -15.76
C ASP A 153 12.01 -11.49 -15.57
N LEU A 154 12.69 -10.51 -16.18
CA LEU A 154 14.10 -10.25 -15.86
C LEU A 154 14.27 -9.68 -14.46
N GLY A 155 13.25 -9.04 -13.88
CA GLY A 155 13.27 -8.61 -12.48
C GLY A 155 13.36 -9.80 -11.53
N VAL A 156 12.58 -10.85 -11.75
CA VAL A 156 12.68 -12.11 -10.98
C VAL A 156 14.04 -12.79 -11.22
N VAL A 157 14.52 -12.85 -12.47
CA VAL A 157 15.86 -13.40 -12.79
C VAL A 157 16.97 -12.62 -12.07
N PHE A 158 16.92 -11.30 -12.08
CA PHE A 158 17.86 -10.42 -11.38
C PHE A 158 17.84 -10.68 -9.87
N LEU A 159 16.66 -10.76 -9.25
CA LEU A 159 16.55 -11.16 -7.85
C LEU A 159 17.13 -12.56 -7.60
N GLN A 160 16.94 -13.53 -8.49
CA GLN A 160 17.54 -14.87 -8.36
C GLN A 160 19.08 -14.86 -8.49
N GLN A 161 19.65 -13.90 -9.23
CA GLN A 161 21.10 -13.74 -9.38
C GLN A 161 21.72 -13.04 -8.16
N GLU A 162 21.05 -12.01 -7.62
CA GLU A 162 21.52 -11.21 -6.48
C GLU A 162 21.22 -11.87 -5.11
N PHE A 163 20.33 -12.87 -5.05
CA PHE A 163 19.96 -13.55 -3.81
C PHE A 163 20.94 -14.67 -3.47
N GLU A 164 21.92 -14.38 -2.60
CA GLU A 164 22.76 -15.43 -2.02
C GLU A 164 21.92 -16.37 -1.15
N GLY A 165 21.59 -17.55 -1.67
CA GLY A 165 20.79 -18.58 -1.02
C GLY A 165 19.79 -19.24 -1.96
N THR A 166 18.65 -19.69 -1.43
CA THR A 166 17.51 -20.22 -2.20
C THR A 166 16.34 -19.24 -2.14
N LEU A 167 16.03 -18.55 -3.23
CA LEU A 167 14.84 -17.71 -3.34
C LEU A 167 13.58 -18.59 -3.52
N ASN A 168 12.56 -18.40 -2.68
CA ASN A 168 11.31 -19.19 -2.70
C ASN A 168 10.19 -18.50 -3.48
N SER A 169 10.01 -17.21 -3.21
CA SER A 169 8.85 -16.45 -3.65
C SER A 169 9.20 -14.99 -3.88
N VAL A 170 8.58 -14.38 -4.89
CA VAL A 170 8.65 -12.95 -5.20
C VAL A 170 7.25 -12.40 -5.37
N VAL A 171 7.03 -11.20 -4.85
CA VAL A 171 5.84 -10.38 -5.10
C VAL A 171 6.27 -9.11 -5.83
N SER A 172 5.73 -8.87 -7.03
CA SER A 172 5.96 -7.65 -7.79
C SER A 172 4.81 -6.64 -7.62
N TYR A 173 5.17 -5.37 -7.53
CA TYR A 173 4.26 -4.24 -7.35
C TYR A 173 4.54 -3.18 -8.43
N LEU A 174 3.70 -3.13 -9.47
CA LEU A 174 3.79 -2.15 -10.55
C LEU A 174 3.14 -0.82 -10.13
N GLU A 175 3.93 0.25 -10.17
CA GLU A 175 3.52 1.65 -10.06
C GLU A 175 3.69 2.35 -11.41
N LEU A 176 2.71 3.17 -11.79
CA LEU A 176 2.77 4.10 -12.92
C LEU A 176 2.45 5.51 -12.42
N TRP A 177 3.20 6.52 -12.91
CA TRP A 177 2.91 7.92 -12.61
C TRP A 177 3.36 8.86 -13.74
N GLU A 178 2.85 10.09 -13.71
CA GLU A 178 3.28 11.19 -14.57
C GLU A 178 4.08 12.21 -13.74
N GLU A 179 5.09 12.83 -14.35
CA GLU A 179 5.97 13.82 -13.72
C GLU A 179 5.36 15.24 -13.78
N GLY A 180 5.10 15.83 -12.61
CA GLY A 180 4.51 17.17 -12.44
C GLY A 180 3.13 17.15 -11.75
N ASP A 181 2.70 18.32 -11.25
CA ASP A 181 1.46 18.46 -10.45
C ASP A 181 0.15 18.37 -11.27
N GLN A 182 0.24 18.35 -12.60
CA GLN A 182 -0.91 18.24 -13.51
C GLN A 182 -0.68 17.11 -14.51
N PHE A 183 -1.62 16.16 -14.55
CA PHE A 183 -1.65 15.11 -15.57
C PHE A 183 -1.76 15.73 -16.97
N ALA A 184 -0.92 15.27 -17.89
CA ALA A 184 -0.92 15.77 -19.26
C ALA A 184 -2.24 15.38 -19.95
N LYS A 185 -2.85 16.32 -20.69
CA LYS A 185 -4.13 16.10 -21.37
C LYS A 185 -3.97 15.08 -22.51
N GLY A 186 -4.88 14.10 -22.56
CA GLY A 186 -4.90 13.06 -23.60
C GLY A 186 -4.84 11.64 -23.03
N PRO A 187 -4.93 10.62 -23.90
CA PRO A 187 -4.92 9.22 -23.50
C PRO A 187 -3.56 8.82 -22.92
N GLY A 188 -3.55 7.99 -21.87
CA GLY A 188 -2.33 7.44 -21.29
C GLY A 188 -1.74 6.31 -22.13
N VAL A 189 -2.58 5.55 -22.84
CA VAL A 189 -2.18 4.35 -23.58
C VAL A 189 -2.86 4.32 -24.96
N ASN A 190 -2.19 3.71 -25.95
CA ASN A 190 -2.72 3.59 -27.31
C ASN A 190 -3.92 2.64 -27.42
N TYR A 191 -4.64 2.77 -28.53
CA TYR A 191 -5.78 1.91 -28.87
C TYR A 191 -5.45 0.42 -29.01
N GLY A 192 -4.26 0.06 -29.53
CA GLY A 192 -3.88 -1.34 -29.74
C GLY A 192 -3.83 -2.15 -28.44
N THR A 193 -3.41 -1.50 -27.34
CA THR A 193 -3.42 -2.10 -26.00
C THR A 193 -4.85 -2.33 -25.51
N TRP A 194 -5.77 -1.38 -25.75
CA TRP A 194 -7.19 -1.53 -25.41
C TRP A 194 -7.85 -2.67 -26.19
N GLU A 195 -7.60 -2.76 -27.49
CA GLU A 195 -8.10 -3.84 -28.34
C GLU A 195 -7.60 -5.21 -27.86
N SER A 196 -6.31 -5.30 -27.54
CA SER A 196 -5.67 -6.50 -26.99
C SER A 196 -6.29 -6.91 -25.65
N ALA A 197 -6.59 -5.95 -24.75
CA ALA A 197 -7.27 -6.22 -23.50
C ALA A 197 -8.71 -6.73 -23.69
N VAL A 198 -9.48 -6.14 -24.62
CA VAL A 198 -10.87 -6.56 -24.92
C VAL A 198 -10.90 -8.00 -25.42
N TYR A 199 -10.04 -8.35 -26.39
CA TYR A 199 -9.98 -9.72 -26.92
C TYR A 199 -9.31 -10.71 -25.96
N GLY A 200 -8.32 -10.27 -25.18
CA GLY A 200 -7.66 -11.08 -24.15
C GLY A 200 -8.65 -11.61 -23.11
N LEU A 201 -9.55 -10.76 -22.61
CA LEU A 201 -10.59 -11.16 -21.67
C LEU A 201 -11.72 -11.98 -22.34
N ALA A 202 -12.10 -11.62 -23.56
CA ALA A 202 -13.18 -12.31 -24.29
C ALA A 202 -12.85 -13.76 -24.67
N HIS A 203 -11.57 -14.10 -24.76
CA HIS A 203 -11.05 -15.41 -25.16
C HIS A 203 -10.20 -16.06 -24.06
N TRP A 204 -10.42 -15.68 -22.79
CA TRP A 204 -9.63 -16.16 -21.66
C TRP A 204 -9.76 -17.67 -21.42
N ASP A 205 -10.94 -18.25 -21.67
CA ASP A 205 -11.22 -19.67 -21.42
C ASP A 205 -10.36 -20.63 -22.26
N GLU A 206 -9.89 -20.18 -23.42
CA GLU A 206 -9.00 -20.94 -24.32
C GLU A 206 -7.67 -21.32 -23.64
N LEU A 207 -7.17 -20.48 -22.73
CA LEU A 207 -5.93 -20.71 -21.97
C LEU A 207 -5.97 -22.03 -21.19
N LYS A 208 -7.14 -22.45 -20.72
CA LYS A 208 -7.25 -23.65 -19.88
C LYS A 208 -6.86 -24.92 -20.64
N GLU A 209 -7.35 -25.09 -21.86
CA GLU A 209 -7.06 -26.27 -22.67
C GLU A 209 -5.68 -26.19 -23.31
N LEU A 210 -5.24 -24.99 -23.68
CA LEU A 210 -3.88 -24.73 -24.16
C LEU A 210 -2.82 -25.13 -23.12
N ARG A 211 -3.01 -24.71 -21.86
CA ARG A 211 -2.10 -25.00 -20.74
C ARG A 211 -2.03 -26.48 -20.39
N LYS A 212 -3.13 -27.24 -20.55
CA LYS A 212 -3.10 -28.71 -20.39
C LYS A 212 -2.22 -29.40 -21.42
N LYS A 213 -2.19 -28.88 -22.66
CA LYS A 213 -1.36 -29.44 -23.74
C LYS A 213 0.11 -29.03 -23.59
N LEU A 214 0.36 -27.77 -23.27
CA LEU A 214 1.72 -27.22 -23.18
C LEU A 214 2.47 -27.68 -21.91
N PHE A 215 1.81 -27.65 -20.74
CA PHE A 215 2.44 -27.98 -19.46
C PHE A 215 2.07 -29.40 -19.01
N THR A 216 2.58 -30.40 -19.74
CA THR A 216 2.36 -31.83 -19.44
C THR A 216 2.97 -32.23 -18.09
N LYS A 217 4.15 -31.69 -17.75
CA LYS A 217 4.75 -31.77 -16.42
C LYS A 217 4.36 -30.53 -15.62
N LYS A 218 3.70 -30.73 -14.47
CA LYS A 218 3.41 -29.63 -13.54
C LYS A 218 4.65 -29.34 -12.70
N LEU A 219 4.96 -28.06 -12.48
CA LEU A 219 5.84 -27.66 -11.38
C LEU A 219 5.33 -28.28 -10.06
N PRO A 220 6.21 -28.86 -9.22
CA PRO A 220 5.77 -29.38 -7.94
C PRO A 220 5.33 -28.27 -6.96
N SER A 221 4.63 -28.69 -5.92
CA SER A 221 3.98 -27.80 -4.97
C SER A 221 4.92 -27.48 -3.80
N TYR A 222 5.68 -26.39 -3.93
CA TYR A 222 6.67 -25.96 -2.94
C TYR A 222 6.09 -25.50 -1.59
N LYS A 223 6.88 -25.64 -0.52
CA LYS A 223 6.65 -25.01 0.78
C LYS A 223 7.76 -23.96 1.08
N PRO A 224 7.43 -22.86 1.80
CA PRO A 224 6.07 -22.37 2.06
C PRO A 224 5.43 -21.87 0.76
N LYS A 225 4.11 -21.91 0.69
CA LYS A 225 3.36 -21.43 -0.48
C LYS A 225 3.20 -19.92 -0.42
N LEU A 226 3.42 -19.25 -1.55
CA LEU A 226 3.08 -17.85 -1.69
C LEU A 226 1.55 -17.68 -1.68
N GLU A 227 1.03 -16.91 -0.71
CA GLU A 227 -0.39 -16.59 -0.65
C GLU A 227 -0.78 -15.64 -1.81
N HIS A 228 -1.78 -16.03 -2.60
CA HIS A 228 -2.29 -15.18 -3.68
C HIS A 228 -3.56 -14.43 -3.25
N LYS A 229 -3.36 -13.24 -2.67
CA LYS A 229 -4.45 -12.33 -2.31
C LYS A 229 -5.16 -11.82 -3.56
N THR A 230 -6.46 -12.08 -3.68
CA THR A 230 -7.30 -11.72 -4.85
C THR A 230 -8.12 -10.44 -4.65
N LEU A 231 -8.20 -9.93 -3.43
CA LEU A 231 -8.91 -8.68 -3.09
C LEU A 231 -7.93 -7.52 -2.94
N PRO A 232 -8.38 -6.27 -3.16
CA PRO A 232 -7.59 -5.09 -2.83
C PRO A 232 -7.18 -5.09 -1.35
N HIS A 233 -5.90 -4.88 -1.07
CA HIS A 233 -5.34 -4.84 0.28
C HIS A 233 -4.21 -3.81 0.37
N LYS A 234 -3.65 -3.57 1.56
CA LYS A 234 -2.45 -2.75 1.72
C LYS A 234 -1.21 -3.65 1.75
N SER A 235 -0.09 -3.17 1.23
CA SER A 235 1.22 -3.81 1.35
C SER A 235 2.06 -3.10 2.42
N THR A 236 3.00 -3.82 3.02
CA THR A 236 4.07 -3.27 3.87
C THR A 236 5.25 -2.74 3.05
N VAL A 237 5.34 -3.10 1.77
CA VAL A 237 6.49 -2.81 0.89
C VAL A 237 6.29 -1.53 0.06
N VAL A 238 5.04 -1.21 -0.31
CA VAL A 238 4.71 -0.09 -1.22
C VAL A 238 3.55 0.75 -0.68
N GLU A 239 3.60 2.07 -0.90
CA GLU A 239 2.54 2.99 -0.47
C GLU A 239 1.35 2.97 -1.44
N GLY A 240 0.25 2.34 -0.99
CA GLY A 240 -1.04 2.39 -1.68
C GLY A 240 -1.91 1.17 -1.39
N TRP A 241 -2.99 1.05 -2.16
CA TRP A 241 -3.77 -0.18 -2.28
C TRP A 241 -3.17 -1.04 -3.37
N VAL A 242 -2.84 -2.30 -3.07
CA VAL A 242 -2.38 -3.27 -4.06
C VAL A 242 -3.56 -4.10 -4.56
N VAL A 243 -3.68 -4.21 -5.88
CA VAL A 243 -4.72 -4.99 -6.57
C VAL A 243 -4.07 -6.04 -7.48
N PRO A 244 -4.67 -7.22 -7.68
CA PRO A 244 -4.10 -8.22 -8.59
C PRO A 244 -3.91 -7.65 -9.99
N PHE A 245 -2.71 -7.78 -10.56
CA PHE A 245 -2.44 -7.36 -11.92
C PHE A 245 -2.97 -8.42 -12.91
N PRO A 246 -3.88 -8.07 -13.84
CA PRO A 246 -4.51 -9.02 -14.76
C PRO A 246 -3.70 -9.28 -16.05
N GLY A 247 -2.45 -8.79 -16.15
CA GLY A 247 -1.62 -8.87 -17.36
C GLY A 247 -0.89 -10.20 -17.59
N SER A 248 0.00 -10.18 -18.59
CA SER A 248 0.79 -11.33 -19.07
C SER A 248 1.83 -11.83 -18.07
N ASP A 249 2.46 -10.93 -17.29
CA ASP A 249 3.61 -11.16 -16.42
C ASP A 249 3.61 -12.51 -15.71
N ARG A 250 2.54 -12.81 -14.95
CA ARG A 250 2.46 -14.07 -14.18
C ARG A 250 2.48 -15.32 -15.05
N SER A 251 2.02 -15.22 -16.29
CA SER A 251 2.07 -16.32 -17.27
C SER A 251 3.46 -16.45 -17.88
N VAL A 252 4.12 -15.33 -18.18
CA VAL A 252 5.47 -15.30 -18.75
C VAL A 252 6.51 -15.76 -17.73
N VAL A 253 6.50 -15.22 -16.50
CA VAL A 253 7.38 -15.68 -15.41
C VAL A 253 7.19 -17.17 -15.14
N LYS A 254 5.95 -17.69 -15.15
CA LYS A 254 5.71 -19.14 -14.98
C LYS A 254 6.34 -19.97 -16.09
N ARG A 255 6.34 -19.50 -17.34
CA ARG A 255 7.04 -20.17 -18.46
C ARG A 255 8.56 -20.15 -18.24
N THR A 256 9.11 -19.03 -17.76
CA THR A 256 10.54 -18.91 -17.42
C THR A 256 10.93 -19.90 -16.32
N GLN A 257 10.16 -19.94 -15.23
CA GLN A 257 10.44 -20.85 -14.11
C GLN A 257 10.18 -22.33 -14.45
N GLN A 258 9.25 -22.64 -15.38
CA GLN A 258 9.11 -23.99 -15.95
C GLN A 258 10.37 -24.39 -16.71
N HIS A 259 10.89 -23.52 -17.59
CA HIS A 259 12.12 -23.80 -18.34
C HIS A 259 13.32 -24.02 -17.40
N PHE A 260 13.46 -23.18 -16.37
CA PHE A 260 14.54 -23.34 -15.39
C PHE A 260 14.47 -24.67 -14.62
N TYR A 261 13.26 -25.18 -14.34
CA TYR A 261 13.07 -26.44 -13.64
C TYR A 261 13.26 -27.69 -14.51
N GLU A 262 12.80 -27.64 -15.75
CA GLU A 262 12.89 -28.75 -16.69
C GLU A 262 14.27 -28.89 -17.32
N VAL A 263 14.91 -27.76 -17.64
CA VAL A 263 16.17 -27.70 -18.39
C VAL A 263 17.36 -27.38 -17.48
N ASP A 264 17.37 -26.22 -16.83
CA ASP A 264 18.50 -25.78 -15.98
C ASP A 264 18.61 -26.52 -14.62
N GLN A 265 17.67 -27.42 -14.30
CA GLN A 265 17.57 -28.13 -13.01
C GLN A 265 17.56 -27.19 -11.78
N LYS A 266 16.84 -26.07 -11.85
CA LYS A 266 16.71 -25.09 -10.75
C LYS A 266 15.32 -25.15 -10.10
N ARG A 267 15.26 -24.84 -8.81
CA ARG A 267 13.99 -24.57 -8.11
C ARG A 267 13.29 -23.33 -8.72
N PRO A 268 12.02 -23.44 -9.15
CA PRO A 268 11.12 -22.33 -9.46
C PRO A 268 10.94 -21.35 -8.31
N VAL A 269 10.96 -20.07 -8.64
CA VAL A 269 10.44 -19.00 -7.77
C VAL A 269 8.94 -18.83 -7.98
N GLN A 270 8.18 -18.79 -6.88
CA GLN A 270 6.75 -18.50 -6.89
C GLN A 270 6.51 -17.00 -7.12
N ILE A 271 5.56 -16.61 -7.98
CA ILE A 271 5.35 -15.20 -8.36
C ILE A 271 3.91 -14.72 -8.10
N GLY A 272 3.79 -13.62 -7.35
CA GLY A 272 2.57 -12.82 -7.19
C GLY A 272 2.73 -11.46 -7.88
N THR A 273 1.76 -11.04 -8.67
CA THR A 273 1.85 -9.82 -9.50
C THR A 273 0.72 -8.84 -9.16
N TYR A 274 1.07 -7.63 -8.74
CA TYR A 274 0.14 -6.62 -8.24
C TYR A 274 0.39 -5.26 -8.89
N PHE A 275 -0.67 -4.45 -8.98
CA PHE A 275 -0.62 -3.04 -9.36
C PHE A 275 -0.95 -2.15 -8.16
N VAL A 276 -0.31 -0.99 -8.03
CA VAL A 276 -0.47 -0.07 -6.90
C VAL A 276 -1.39 1.10 -7.25
N VAL A 277 -2.44 1.29 -6.46
CA VAL A 277 -3.43 2.37 -6.59
C VAL A 277 -3.34 3.28 -5.36
N LYS A 278 -2.83 4.51 -5.53
CA LYS A 278 -2.56 5.44 -4.42
C LYS A 278 -3.82 6.09 -3.83
N SER A 279 -4.94 6.11 -4.56
CA SER A 279 -6.21 6.70 -4.12
C SER A 279 -7.30 5.66 -3.93
N PHE A 280 -7.96 5.67 -2.76
CA PHE A 280 -9.10 4.79 -2.49
C PHE A 280 -10.29 5.06 -3.45
N TRP A 281 -10.52 6.32 -3.84
CA TRP A 281 -11.54 6.64 -4.84
C TRP A 281 -11.18 6.13 -6.23
N ALA A 282 -9.90 6.19 -6.60
CA ALA A 282 -9.42 5.56 -7.85
C ALA A 282 -9.55 4.04 -7.81
N LEU A 283 -9.37 3.40 -6.64
CA LEU A 283 -9.60 1.96 -6.46
C LEU A 283 -11.07 1.58 -6.68
N ILE A 284 -12.02 2.31 -6.07
CA ILE A 284 -13.45 2.07 -6.27
C ILE A 284 -13.84 2.29 -7.74
N LEU A 285 -13.34 3.37 -8.36
CA LEU A 285 -13.59 3.67 -9.77
C LEU A 285 -13.02 2.59 -10.70
N LEU A 286 -11.80 2.12 -10.44
CA LEU A 286 -11.17 1.01 -11.17
C LEU A 286 -11.97 -0.29 -11.04
N GLY A 287 -12.52 -0.58 -9.86
CA GLY A 287 -13.40 -1.72 -9.64
C GLY A 287 -14.70 -1.63 -10.45
N ILE A 288 -15.33 -0.45 -10.50
CA ILE A 288 -16.54 -0.20 -11.30
C ILE A 288 -16.24 -0.33 -12.79
N LEU A 289 -15.20 0.35 -13.29
CA LEU A 289 -14.79 0.30 -14.70
C LEU A 289 -14.39 -1.11 -15.12
N GLY A 290 -13.62 -1.82 -14.30
CA GLY A 290 -13.24 -3.22 -14.53
C GLY A 290 -14.46 -4.16 -14.56
N GLY A 291 -15.46 -3.92 -13.71
CA GLY A 291 -16.74 -4.65 -13.73
C GLY A 291 -17.53 -4.42 -15.01
N VAL A 292 -17.69 -3.15 -15.44
CA VAL A 292 -18.36 -2.79 -16.70
C VAL A 292 -17.63 -3.39 -17.90
N PHE A 293 -16.31 -3.22 -17.97
CA PHE A 293 -15.45 -3.80 -19.00
C PHE A 293 -15.61 -5.32 -19.07
N SER A 294 -15.56 -6.01 -17.93
CA SER A 294 -15.68 -7.46 -17.84
C SER A 294 -17.06 -7.98 -18.23
N LEU A 295 -18.12 -7.21 -18.00
CA LEU A 295 -19.46 -7.54 -18.46
C LEU A 295 -19.55 -7.41 -20.00
N PHE A 296 -19.09 -6.28 -20.55
CA PHE A 296 -19.23 -5.96 -21.97
C PHE A 296 -18.30 -6.80 -22.86
N ALA A 297 -17.11 -7.20 -22.38
CA ALA A 297 -16.18 -8.04 -23.14
C ALA A 297 -16.75 -9.42 -23.47
N LYS A 298 -17.67 -9.96 -22.66
CA LYS A 298 -18.22 -11.33 -22.84
C LYS A 298 -19.07 -11.52 -24.09
N PHE A 299 -19.81 -10.50 -24.53
CA PHE A 299 -20.74 -10.61 -25.66
C PHE A 299 -20.35 -9.71 -26.84
N SER A 300 -20.66 -10.16 -28.07
CA SER A 300 -20.19 -9.54 -29.31
C SER A 300 -20.62 -8.08 -29.49
N PHE A 301 -21.84 -7.73 -29.08
CA PHE A 301 -22.33 -6.34 -29.08
C PHE A 301 -21.58 -5.47 -28.07
N GLY A 302 -21.32 -5.97 -26.86
CA GLY A 302 -20.56 -5.26 -25.83
C GLY A 302 -19.11 -5.01 -26.25
N ARG A 303 -18.45 -5.99 -26.89
CA ARG A 303 -17.13 -5.80 -27.51
C ARG A 303 -17.14 -4.71 -28.57
N LYS A 304 -18.14 -4.68 -29.46
CA LYS A 304 -18.29 -3.60 -30.46
C LYS A 304 -18.41 -2.22 -29.79
N LEU A 305 -19.12 -2.10 -28.66
CA LEU A 305 -19.20 -0.85 -27.90
C LEU A 305 -17.86 -0.45 -27.28
N LEU A 306 -17.15 -1.38 -26.62
CA LEU A 306 -15.82 -1.14 -26.05
C LEU A 306 -14.82 -0.68 -27.12
N LEU A 307 -14.78 -1.33 -28.28
CA LEU A 307 -13.87 -1.02 -29.39
C LEU A 307 -14.25 0.28 -30.13
N ASN A 308 -15.54 0.58 -30.27
CA ASN A 308 -15.98 1.80 -30.95
C ASN A 308 -15.82 3.05 -30.08
N TYR A 309 -16.03 2.95 -28.77
CA TYR A 309 -16.08 4.07 -27.83
C TYR A 309 -15.08 3.94 -26.65
N PRO A 310 -13.78 3.70 -26.90
CA PRO A 310 -12.79 3.47 -25.84
C PRO A 310 -12.72 4.64 -24.84
N GLU A 311 -12.87 5.88 -25.31
CA GLU A 311 -12.84 7.08 -24.46
C GLU A 311 -13.96 7.08 -23.40
N ILE A 312 -15.15 6.56 -23.74
CA ILE A 312 -16.28 6.49 -22.81
C ILE A 312 -16.04 5.40 -21.75
N PHE A 313 -15.66 4.20 -22.20
CA PHE A 313 -15.49 3.05 -21.31
C PHE A 313 -14.18 3.06 -20.50
N SER A 314 -13.27 3.99 -20.77
CA SER A 314 -12.02 4.20 -20.02
C SER A 314 -11.89 5.58 -19.36
N LEU A 315 -12.94 6.41 -19.42
CA LEU A 315 -12.91 7.82 -18.98
C LEU A 315 -11.74 8.63 -19.57
N GLY A 316 -11.47 8.41 -20.86
CA GLY A 316 -10.42 9.08 -21.64
C GLY A 316 -9.01 8.51 -21.47
N PHE A 317 -8.79 7.48 -20.63
CA PHE A 317 -7.46 6.88 -20.46
C PHE A 317 -6.98 6.14 -21.73
N PHE A 318 -7.90 5.50 -22.46
CA PHE A 318 -7.67 4.93 -23.78
C PHE A 318 -8.45 5.72 -24.85
N SER A 319 -7.83 5.94 -26.01
CA SER A 319 -8.45 6.62 -27.17
C SER A 319 -7.93 6.02 -28.47
N LYS A 320 -8.63 6.30 -29.58
CA LYS A 320 -8.12 6.11 -30.96
C LYS A 320 -7.09 7.18 -31.34
N LYS A 321 -7.01 8.29 -30.60
CA LYS A 321 -5.92 9.27 -30.67
C LYS A 321 -4.67 8.69 -30.01
N GLN A 322 -3.51 9.12 -30.48
CA GLN A 322 -2.23 8.76 -29.88
C GLN A 322 -1.97 9.61 -28.61
N PRO A 323 -1.27 9.07 -27.59
CA PRO A 323 -0.71 9.88 -26.50
C PRO A 323 0.20 10.99 -27.05
N SER A 324 0.20 12.17 -26.43
CA SER A 324 1.09 13.27 -26.81
C SER A 324 2.53 13.00 -26.38
N GLU A 325 3.51 13.59 -27.08
CA GLU A 325 4.93 13.43 -26.75
C GLU A 325 5.24 13.89 -25.31
N GLU A 326 4.71 15.04 -24.91
CA GLU A 326 4.80 15.55 -23.52
C GLU A 326 4.32 14.52 -22.49
N LYS A 327 3.20 13.83 -22.76
CA LYS A 327 2.64 12.81 -21.86
C LYS A 327 3.52 11.57 -21.82
N ILE A 328 4.07 11.17 -22.97
CA ILE A 328 5.00 10.03 -23.07
C ILE A 328 6.28 10.32 -22.25
N GLU A 329 6.87 11.50 -22.41
CA GLU A 329 8.15 11.91 -21.77
C GLU A 329 8.06 12.13 -20.26
N LYS A 330 6.87 12.54 -19.77
CA LYS A 330 6.57 12.67 -18.34
C LYS A 330 6.15 11.34 -17.70
N SER A 331 5.84 10.31 -18.47
CA SER A 331 5.38 9.02 -17.92
C SER A 331 6.54 8.19 -17.38
N TRP A 332 6.36 7.60 -16.21
CA TRP A 332 7.32 6.72 -15.55
C TRP A 332 6.65 5.42 -15.10
N PHE A 333 7.47 4.38 -14.93
CA PHE A 333 7.08 3.16 -14.22
C PHE A 333 8.14 2.74 -13.19
N GLN A 334 7.68 2.00 -12.19
CA GLN A 334 8.49 1.31 -11.21
C GLN A 334 7.83 -0.04 -10.91
N ILE A 335 8.62 -1.10 -10.85
CA ILE A 335 8.20 -2.39 -10.31
C ILE A 335 9.08 -2.65 -9.09
N THR A 336 8.48 -2.64 -7.91
CA THR A 336 9.17 -3.04 -6.68
C THR A 336 8.93 -4.52 -6.47
N PHE A 337 10.00 -5.27 -6.20
CA PHE A 337 9.99 -6.72 -5.99
C PHE A 337 10.32 -6.99 -4.53
N TYR A 338 9.48 -7.76 -3.85
CA TYR A 338 9.75 -8.31 -2.53
C TYR A 338 9.97 -9.81 -2.64
N GLY A 339 11.20 -10.26 -2.44
CA GLY A 339 11.60 -11.66 -2.49
C GLY A 339 11.86 -12.22 -1.09
N GLU A 340 11.45 -13.47 -0.87
CA GLU A 340 11.69 -14.23 0.36
C GLU A 340 12.30 -15.59 0.05
N GLY A 341 13.18 -16.07 0.92
CA GLY A 341 13.82 -17.36 0.82
C GLY A 341 14.72 -17.66 2.01
N TRP A 342 15.76 -18.47 1.78
CA TRP A 342 16.71 -18.90 2.81
C TRP A 342 18.13 -18.60 2.40
N LYS A 343 19.01 -18.35 3.39
CA LYS A 343 20.47 -18.23 3.18
C LYS A 343 21.10 -19.51 2.64
N GLU A 344 20.54 -20.66 3.01
CA GLU A 344 20.97 -21.98 2.56
C GLU A 344 20.65 -22.18 1.07
N LYS A 345 21.48 -23.01 0.42
CA LYS A 345 21.23 -23.51 -0.94
C LYS A 345 20.76 -24.95 -0.83
N LEU A 346 19.70 -25.29 -1.55
CA LEU A 346 19.30 -26.69 -1.74
C LEU A 346 20.32 -27.41 -2.64
N GLU A 347 20.46 -28.72 -2.44
CA GLU A 347 21.32 -29.55 -3.28
C GLU A 347 20.55 -29.98 -4.54
N ASP A 348 19.26 -30.31 -4.40
CA ASP A 348 18.36 -30.64 -5.51
C ASP A 348 17.26 -29.56 -5.71
N LYS A 349 16.73 -29.47 -6.93
CA LYS A 349 15.62 -28.58 -7.28
C LYS A 349 14.29 -28.98 -6.63
N ASP A 350 14.12 -30.27 -6.34
CA ASP A 350 12.89 -30.87 -5.83
C ASP A 350 12.82 -30.89 -4.29
N ASP A 351 13.95 -30.64 -3.61
CA ASP A 351 14.07 -30.52 -2.16
C ASP A 351 13.07 -29.52 -1.55
N GLN A 352 12.77 -29.65 -0.26
CA GLN A 352 11.87 -28.73 0.44
C GLN A 352 12.49 -28.25 1.76
N TYR A 353 12.18 -27.02 2.13
CA TYR A 353 12.42 -26.52 3.48
C TYR A 353 11.14 -26.67 4.31
N ASP A 354 11.27 -27.25 5.50
CA ASP A 354 10.21 -27.28 6.51
C ASP A 354 10.29 -26.09 7.49
N LYS A 355 11.29 -25.21 7.36
CA LYS A 355 11.44 -23.96 8.12
C LYS A 355 10.88 -22.73 7.35
N PRO A 356 10.36 -21.70 8.04
CA PRO A 356 10.05 -20.41 7.43
C PRO A 356 11.25 -19.77 6.72
N CYS A 357 10.99 -18.86 5.77
CA CYS A 357 12.02 -18.06 5.12
C CYS A 357 12.83 -17.24 6.15
N ASP A 358 14.16 -17.20 6.00
CA ASP A 358 15.08 -16.51 6.94
C ASP A 358 15.82 -15.30 6.32
N LYS A 359 15.62 -15.04 5.03
CA LYS A 359 16.19 -13.91 4.30
C LYS A 359 15.19 -13.31 3.31
N CYS A 360 15.17 -11.99 3.21
CA CYS A 360 14.41 -11.26 2.20
C CYS A 360 15.30 -10.30 1.37
N ILE A 361 14.79 -9.94 0.20
CA ILE A 361 15.42 -9.04 -0.76
C ILE A 361 14.36 -8.08 -1.32
N VAL A 362 14.67 -6.79 -1.34
CA VAL A 362 13.85 -5.78 -2.02
C VAL A 362 14.62 -5.28 -3.22
N GLY A 363 14.15 -5.62 -4.41
CA GLY A 363 14.68 -5.10 -5.67
C GLY A 363 13.70 -4.14 -6.34
N ARG A 364 14.18 -3.42 -7.34
CA ARG A 364 13.40 -2.45 -8.11
C ARG A 364 13.82 -2.47 -9.57
N VAL A 365 12.85 -2.47 -10.47
CA VAL A 365 13.05 -2.10 -11.87
C VAL A 365 12.34 -0.78 -12.13
N LYS A 366 13.03 0.24 -12.65
CA LYS A 366 12.47 1.58 -12.89
C LYS A 366 12.85 2.08 -14.28
N GLY A 367 11.94 2.80 -14.94
CA GLY A 367 12.25 3.41 -16.23
C GLY A 367 11.28 4.49 -16.68
N LYS A 368 11.70 5.24 -17.69
CA LYS A 368 10.90 6.27 -18.36
C LYS A 368 10.08 5.71 -19.53
N ASN A 369 9.01 6.42 -19.86
CA ASN A 369 8.17 6.25 -21.04
C ASN A 369 7.70 4.78 -21.21
N PRO A 370 6.98 4.19 -20.24
CA PRO A 370 6.71 2.74 -20.16
C PRO A 370 6.34 2.07 -21.50
N GLY A 371 5.37 2.63 -22.23
CA GLY A 371 4.89 2.05 -23.48
C GLY A 371 5.79 2.22 -24.72
N TYR A 372 6.78 3.14 -24.71
CA TYR A 372 7.50 3.54 -25.94
C TYR A 372 9.00 3.84 -25.79
N GLY A 373 9.48 4.26 -24.62
CA GLY A 373 10.92 4.37 -24.37
C GLY A 373 11.46 3.04 -23.90
N ALA A 374 11.19 2.69 -22.64
CA ALA A 374 11.57 1.41 -22.05
C ALA A 374 11.14 0.20 -22.90
N THR A 375 9.92 0.20 -23.43
CA THR A 375 9.44 -0.88 -24.31
C THR A 375 10.25 -1.00 -25.61
N CYS A 376 10.51 0.10 -26.32
CA CYS A 376 11.27 0.03 -27.59
C CYS A 376 12.76 -0.28 -27.33
N ALA A 377 13.33 0.24 -26.24
CA ALA A 377 14.68 -0.12 -25.80
C ALA A 377 14.76 -1.63 -25.53
N ALA A 378 13.84 -2.19 -24.74
CA ALA A 378 13.81 -3.62 -24.41
C ALA A 378 13.62 -4.50 -25.66
N LEU A 379 12.72 -4.12 -26.57
CA LEU A 379 12.44 -4.87 -27.80
C LEU A 379 13.64 -4.90 -28.74
N VAL A 380 14.26 -3.75 -28.98
CA VAL A 380 15.43 -3.63 -29.86
C VAL A 380 16.67 -4.29 -29.25
N LEU A 381 16.89 -4.13 -27.95
CA LEU A 381 17.99 -4.80 -27.24
C LEU A 381 17.81 -6.32 -27.23
N SER A 382 16.59 -6.83 -27.11
CA SER A 382 16.31 -8.27 -27.20
C SER A 382 16.71 -8.84 -28.56
N ALA A 383 16.38 -8.14 -29.66
CA ALA A 383 16.81 -8.54 -30.99
C ALA A 383 18.34 -8.49 -31.13
N ILE A 384 18.98 -7.41 -30.68
CA ILE A 384 20.44 -7.27 -30.76
C ILE A 384 21.15 -8.37 -29.97
N VAL A 385 20.70 -8.68 -28.74
CA VAL A 385 21.27 -9.74 -27.91
C VAL A 385 21.17 -11.11 -28.59
N ILE A 386 20.07 -11.44 -29.28
CA ILE A 386 19.98 -12.67 -30.08
C ILE A 386 21.03 -12.64 -31.22
N ALA A 387 21.23 -11.49 -31.88
CA ALA A 387 22.20 -11.35 -32.97
C ALA A 387 23.67 -11.41 -32.52
N THR A 388 23.99 -10.90 -31.32
CA THR A 388 25.38 -10.71 -30.85
C THR A 388 25.83 -11.67 -29.75
N GLU A 389 24.92 -12.34 -29.05
CA GLU A 389 25.20 -13.26 -27.92
C GLU A 389 24.51 -14.62 -28.10
N SER A 390 24.39 -15.09 -29.35
CA SER A 390 23.76 -16.38 -29.70
C SER A 390 24.38 -17.60 -28.98
N ASP A 391 25.62 -17.49 -28.51
CA ASP A 391 26.36 -18.48 -27.70
C ASP A 391 25.84 -18.62 -26.26
N LYS A 392 25.13 -17.60 -25.75
CA LYS A 392 24.57 -17.55 -24.39
C LYS A 392 23.07 -17.84 -24.34
N MET A 393 22.42 -17.94 -25.51
CA MET A 393 21.00 -18.28 -25.63
C MET A 393 20.75 -19.75 -25.27
N PRO A 394 19.55 -20.12 -24.78
CA PRO A 394 19.26 -21.49 -24.36
C PRO A 394 19.11 -22.46 -25.54
N GLY A 395 19.90 -23.53 -25.53
CA GLY A 395 19.76 -24.66 -26.46
C GLY A 395 20.25 -24.35 -27.88
N LYS A 396 19.41 -24.59 -28.88
CA LYS A 396 19.69 -24.38 -30.31
C LYS A 396 18.43 -23.88 -31.02
N GLY A 397 17.89 -22.73 -30.59
CA GLY A 397 16.57 -22.28 -31.01
C GLY A 397 15.43 -22.90 -30.20
N GLY A 398 14.21 -22.41 -30.44
CA GLY A 398 13.00 -22.70 -29.69
C GLY A 398 12.15 -21.45 -29.45
N VAL A 399 10.99 -21.62 -28.79
CA VAL A 399 10.08 -20.51 -28.44
C VAL A 399 10.15 -20.24 -26.94
N PHE A 400 10.67 -19.07 -26.56
CA PHE A 400 11.01 -18.75 -25.17
C PHE A 400 10.25 -17.51 -24.62
N PRO A 401 9.97 -17.48 -23.31
CA PRO A 401 9.75 -16.24 -22.57
C PRO A 401 11.09 -15.47 -22.38
N PRO A 402 11.08 -14.15 -22.17
CA PRO A 402 12.31 -13.35 -22.08
C PRO A 402 13.27 -13.79 -20.97
N GLY A 403 12.78 -14.18 -19.81
CA GLY A 403 13.59 -14.65 -18.69
C GLY A 403 14.36 -15.92 -19.01
N ALA A 404 13.72 -16.92 -19.63
CA ALA A 404 14.41 -18.11 -20.10
C ALA A 404 15.43 -17.80 -21.21
N ALA A 405 15.06 -16.92 -22.15
CA ALA A 405 15.90 -16.55 -23.28
C ALA A 405 17.19 -15.80 -22.86
N PHE A 406 17.07 -14.89 -21.90
CA PHE A 406 18.08 -13.87 -21.64
C PHE A 406 18.76 -13.92 -20.26
N ALA A 407 18.42 -14.89 -19.39
CA ALA A 407 19.02 -14.99 -18.05
C ALA A 407 20.55 -15.20 -18.02
N LYS A 408 21.18 -15.54 -19.15
CA LYS A 408 22.62 -15.78 -19.29
C LYS A 408 23.31 -14.73 -20.19
N THR A 409 22.57 -13.73 -20.69
CA THR A 409 23.06 -12.72 -21.64
C THR A 409 23.29 -11.36 -20.97
N SER A 410 23.84 -10.38 -21.70
CA SER A 410 24.04 -9.04 -21.17
C SER A 410 22.78 -8.16 -21.18
N LEU A 411 21.57 -8.68 -21.42
CA LEU A 411 20.36 -7.86 -21.64
C LEU A 411 20.04 -6.95 -20.44
N ILE A 412 20.14 -7.45 -19.20
CA ILE A 412 19.93 -6.65 -17.97
C ILE A 412 20.92 -5.47 -17.91
N LYS A 413 22.20 -5.71 -18.24
CA LYS A 413 23.23 -4.66 -18.31
C LYS A 413 22.91 -3.61 -19.37
N GLN A 414 22.52 -4.03 -20.58
CA GLN A 414 22.19 -3.11 -21.67
C GLN A 414 20.90 -2.31 -21.39
N LEU A 415 19.94 -2.88 -20.66
CA LEU A 415 18.75 -2.20 -20.16
C LEU A 415 19.11 -1.10 -19.14
N ASN A 416 19.98 -1.41 -18.17
CA ASN A 416 20.52 -0.43 -17.22
C ASN A 416 21.15 0.77 -17.93
N GLU A 417 22.01 0.49 -18.92
CA GLU A 417 22.71 1.49 -19.74
C GLU A 417 21.78 2.31 -20.65
N ASN A 418 20.52 1.88 -20.84
CA ASN A 418 19.53 2.55 -21.69
C ASN A 418 18.24 2.94 -20.95
N GLY A 419 18.32 3.17 -19.64
CA GLY A 419 17.26 3.86 -18.88
C GLY A 419 16.16 2.96 -18.32
N VAL A 420 16.38 1.65 -18.25
CA VAL A 420 15.56 0.70 -17.47
C VAL A 420 16.46 0.10 -16.40
N THR A 421 16.47 0.70 -15.21
CA THR A 421 17.43 0.39 -14.14
C THR A 421 16.92 -0.72 -13.22
N PHE A 422 17.78 -1.70 -12.95
CA PHE A 422 17.61 -2.82 -12.05
C PHE A 422 18.48 -2.56 -10.80
N ASP A 423 17.82 -2.25 -9.68
CA ASP A 423 18.47 -1.90 -8.41
C ASP A 423 18.12 -2.91 -7.31
N ILE A 424 19.05 -3.18 -6.40
CA ILE A 424 18.71 -3.73 -5.08
C ILE A 424 18.53 -2.56 -4.10
N ILE A 425 17.33 -2.43 -3.52
CA ILE A 425 17.01 -1.42 -2.51
C ILE A 425 17.51 -1.86 -1.14
N SER A 426 17.25 -3.12 -0.78
CA SER A 426 17.78 -3.73 0.44
C SER A 426 17.92 -5.24 0.31
N GLN A 427 18.89 -5.80 1.02
CA GLN A 427 18.85 -7.20 1.43
C GLN A 427 18.81 -7.22 2.95
N GLU A 428 17.89 -7.98 3.51
CA GLU A 428 17.74 -8.10 4.95
C GLU A 428 17.65 -9.57 5.31
N ASP A 429 18.63 -10.01 6.10
CA ASP A 429 18.46 -11.17 6.95
C ASP A 429 17.27 -10.87 7.87
N LEU A 430 16.19 -11.68 7.81
CA LEU A 430 14.97 -11.42 8.59
C LEU A 430 15.27 -11.51 10.09
N SER A 431 16.28 -12.30 10.49
CA SER A 431 16.81 -12.33 11.86
C SER A 431 17.73 -11.15 12.22
N ALA A 432 18.08 -10.28 11.26
CA ALA A 432 18.87 -9.06 11.46
C ALA A 432 18.10 -7.76 11.22
N ALA A 433 16.98 -7.78 10.50
CA ALA A 433 15.98 -6.70 10.56
C ALA A 433 15.51 -6.50 12.00
N ALA A 434 15.31 -7.61 12.73
CA ALA A 434 15.12 -7.65 14.19
C ALA A 434 16.27 -6.99 14.99
N LYS A 435 17.51 -6.99 14.49
CA LYS A 435 18.71 -6.45 15.15
C LYS A 435 18.99 -4.96 14.86
N ARG A 436 18.21 -4.30 13.99
CA ARG A 436 18.48 -2.90 13.56
C ARG A 436 18.04 -1.82 14.55
N VAL A 437 17.40 -2.19 15.66
CA VAL A 437 17.30 -1.32 16.84
C VAL A 437 18.51 -1.63 17.71
N ASP A 438 19.31 -0.63 18.10
CA ASP A 438 20.53 -0.85 18.91
C ASP A 438 20.15 -1.25 20.35
N LEU A 439 19.93 -2.55 20.48
CA LEU A 439 19.46 -3.25 21.67
C LEU A 439 20.19 -4.60 21.73
N GLN A 440 21.52 -4.58 21.69
CA GLN A 440 22.37 -5.80 21.63
C GLN A 440 22.16 -6.79 22.81
N SER A 441 21.40 -6.39 23.83
CA SER A 441 21.02 -7.21 24.99
C SER A 441 19.50 -7.44 25.16
N THR A 442 18.64 -6.85 24.32
CA THR A 442 17.18 -7.04 24.43
C THR A 442 16.71 -8.19 23.54
N PRO A 443 16.03 -9.22 24.07
CA PRO A 443 15.47 -10.29 23.26
C PRO A 443 14.36 -9.76 22.35
N VAL A 444 14.40 -10.13 21.07
CA VAL A 444 13.32 -9.85 20.11
C VAL A 444 12.45 -11.08 19.97
N ILE A 445 11.14 -10.88 20.13
CA ILE A 445 10.14 -11.94 20.03
C ILE A 445 9.19 -11.59 18.88
N LEU A 446 9.06 -12.50 17.91
CA LEU A 446 8.14 -12.38 16.78
C LEU A 446 6.80 -13.00 17.15
N ILE A 447 5.72 -12.21 17.05
CA ILE A 447 4.37 -12.55 17.51
C ILE A 447 3.38 -12.35 16.38
N ASP A 448 2.61 -13.40 16.06
CA ASP A 448 1.38 -13.27 15.30
C ASP A 448 0.23 -12.94 16.26
N ILE A 449 -0.60 -11.97 15.88
CA ILE A 449 -1.75 -11.50 16.68
C ILE A 449 -3.01 -12.33 16.43
N GLU A 450 -3.03 -13.13 15.36
CA GLU A 450 -4.09 -14.10 15.07
C GLU A 450 -3.82 -15.48 15.71
N ASP A 451 -2.59 -15.72 16.22
CA ASP A 451 -2.21 -16.93 16.95
C ASP A 451 -2.24 -16.73 18.48
N ALA A 452 -3.06 -17.53 19.16
CA ALA A 452 -3.15 -17.53 20.61
C ALA A 452 -1.86 -18.00 21.30
N GLN A 453 -1.12 -18.95 20.73
CA GLN A 453 0.10 -19.47 21.36
C GLN A 453 1.23 -18.44 21.34
N SER A 454 1.37 -17.71 20.23
CA SER A 454 2.23 -16.54 20.12
C SER A 454 1.86 -15.48 21.17
N LEU A 455 0.58 -15.10 21.27
CA LEU A 455 0.13 -14.11 22.27
C LEU A 455 0.37 -14.55 23.72
N GLU A 456 0.18 -15.84 24.05
CA GLU A 456 0.54 -16.39 25.36
C GLU A 456 2.05 -16.33 25.60
N PHE A 457 2.87 -16.75 24.64
CA PHE A 457 4.34 -16.69 24.74
C PHE A 457 4.86 -15.27 24.94
N MET A 458 4.28 -14.30 24.21
CA MET A 458 4.53 -12.86 24.38
C MET A 458 4.28 -12.42 25.82
N ALA A 459 3.10 -12.75 26.34
CA ALA A 459 2.67 -12.31 27.67
C ALA A 459 3.49 -12.98 28.79
N TYR A 460 3.82 -14.28 28.66
CA TYR A 460 4.72 -14.97 29.59
C TYR A 460 6.17 -14.45 29.58
N SER A 461 6.62 -13.85 28.48
CA SER A 461 8.00 -13.37 28.33
C SER A 461 8.27 -12.00 28.96
N ALA A 462 7.25 -11.34 29.52
CA ALA A 462 7.37 -10.00 30.09
C ALA A 462 6.62 -9.87 31.43
N ARG A 463 7.01 -8.89 32.26
CA ARG A 463 6.25 -8.48 33.47
C ARG A 463 5.23 -7.39 33.19
N VAL A 464 5.50 -6.55 32.18
CA VAL A 464 4.55 -5.58 31.60
C VAL A 464 4.66 -5.66 30.09
N VAL A 465 3.52 -5.73 29.41
CA VAL A 465 3.41 -5.58 27.95
C VAL A 465 3.06 -4.13 27.65
N ILE A 466 3.91 -3.42 26.90
CA ILE A 466 3.60 -2.10 26.35
C ILE A 466 3.06 -2.28 24.93
N ASN A 467 1.73 -2.29 24.81
CA ASN A 467 1.05 -2.49 23.54
C ASN A 467 1.00 -1.19 22.71
N CYS A 468 1.86 -1.12 21.69
CA CYS A 468 1.85 -0.09 20.66
C CYS A 468 1.16 -0.55 19.36
N CYS A 469 0.51 -1.72 19.35
CA CYS A 469 -0.12 -2.32 18.18
C CYS A 469 -1.60 -1.90 18.05
N GLY A 470 -1.85 -0.87 17.22
CA GLY A 470 -3.19 -0.44 16.83
C GLY A 470 -3.56 -0.89 15.40
N PRO A 471 -4.85 -0.81 14.99
CA PRO A 471 -5.96 -0.17 15.70
C PRO A 471 -6.55 -1.03 16.83
N PHE A 472 -6.65 -0.45 18.02
CA PHE A 472 -6.93 -1.16 19.27
C PHE A 472 -8.34 -1.78 19.31
N ASN A 473 -9.34 -1.11 18.71
CA ASN A 473 -10.69 -1.66 18.56
C ASN A 473 -10.77 -2.98 17.76
N LEU A 474 -9.77 -3.32 16.94
CA LEU A 474 -9.74 -4.56 16.17
C LEU A 474 -8.86 -5.63 16.82
N ILE A 475 -7.68 -5.24 17.35
CA ILE A 475 -6.63 -6.19 17.73
C ILE A 475 -6.14 -6.06 19.18
N GLY A 476 -6.63 -5.08 19.95
CA GLY A 476 -6.19 -4.87 21.33
C GLY A 476 -6.74 -5.90 22.32
N GLU A 477 -7.96 -6.40 22.11
CA GLU A 477 -8.63 -7.32 23.04
C GLU A 477 -7.91 -8.68 23.21
N PRO A 478 -7.44 -9.35 22.14
CA PRO A 478 -6.62 -10.57 22.27
C PRO A 478 -5.37 -10.38 23.14
N ILE A 479 -4.67 -9.25 23.01
CA ILE A 479 -3.47 -8.94 23.80
C ILE A 479 -3.82 -8.80 25.29
N VAL A 480 -4.86 -8.04 25.62
CA VAL A 480 -5.31 -7.87 27.02
C VAL A 480 -5.69 -9.21 27.65
N LYS A 481 -6.36 -10.10 26.90
CA LYS A 481 -6.70 -11.46 27.38
C LYS A 481 -5.46 -12.29 27.69
N ALA A 482 -4.45 -12.29 26.82
CA ALA A 482 -3.21 -13.02 27.04
C ALA A 482 -2.44 -12.51 28.27
N CYS A 483 -2.37 -11.19 28.45
CA CYS A 483 -1.80 -10.55 29.65
C CYS A 483 -2.51 -11.00 30.94
N ILE A 484 -3.85 -10.97 30.98
CA ILE A 484 -4.63 -11.42 32.16
C ILE A 484 -4.47 -12.93 32.42
N ALA A 485 -4.43 -13.76 31.37
CA ALA A 485 -4.28 -15.20 31.49
C ALA A 485 -2.93 -15.61 32.09
N SER A 486 -1.85 -14.95 31.67
CA SER A 486 -0.47 -15.18 32.11
C SER A 486 -0.13 -14.52 33.47
N GLY A 487 -0.91 -13.53 33.91
CA GLY A 487 -0.61 -12.73 35.12
C GLY A 487 0.25 -11.50 34.84
N THR A 488 0.43 -11.14 33.57
CA THR A 488 1.30 -10.06 33.10
C THR A 488 0.55 -8.74 33.02
N HIS A 489 1.15 -7.65 33.51
CA HIS A 489 0.54 -6.33 33.45
C HIS A 489 0.51 -5.79 32.00
N HIS A 490 -0.43 -4.91 31.70
CA HIS A 490 -0.61 -4.36 30.36
C HIS A 490 -0.68 -2.84 30.41
N ILE A 491 0.00 -2.19 29.48
CA ILE A 491 -0.16 -0.77 29.15
C ILE A 491 -0.43 -0.66 27.65
N ASP A 492 -1.29 0.27 27.24
CA ASP A 492 -1.39 0.67 25.84
C ASP A 492 -1.35 2.19 25.66
N ILE A 493 -1.08 2.59 24.41
CA ILE A 493 -1.11 3.99 23.95
C ILE A 493 -2.45 4.37 23.31
N SER A 494 -3.53 3.64 23.62
CA SER A 494 -4.81 3.80 22.91
C SER A 494 -5.43 5.18 23.15
N ALA A 495 -5.88 5.81 22.06
CA ALA A 495 -6.74 6.99 22.10
C ALA A 495 -8.14 6.64 21.52
N GLU A 496 -8.59 5.40 21.74
CA GLU A 496 -9.82 4.86 21.20
C GLU A 496 -10.84 4.62 22.34
N PRO A 497 -11.79 5.56 22.60
CA PRO A 497 -12.72 5.48 23.73
C PRO A 497 -13.46 4.15 23.86
N GLN A 498 -13.89 3.59 22.72
CA GLN A 498 -14.61 2.31 22.66
C GLN A 498 -13.76 1.14 23.18
N PHE A 499 -12.47 1.11 22.84
CA PHE A 499 -11.57 0.06 23.33
C PHE A 499 -11.32 0.22 24.83
N ILE A 500 -11.12 1.46 25.30
CA ILE A 500 -10.92 1.80 26.72
C ILE A 500 -12.14 1.37 27.55
N GLU A 501 -13.34 1.82 27.17
CA GLU A 501 -14.60 1.51 27.88
C GLU A 501 -14.94 0.01 27.84
N LYS A 502 -14.76 -0.67 26.68
CA LYS A 502 -14.95 -2.14 26.58
C LYS A 502 -13.93 -2.91 27.42
N THR A 503 -12.68 -2.45 27.48
CA THR A 503 -11.64 -3.11 28.28
C THR A 503 -11.99 -3.05 29.75
N LEU A 504 -12.42 -1.89 30.25
CA LEU A 504 -12.92 -1.71 31.60
C LEU A 504 -14.13 -2.62 31.90
N LEU A 505 -15.15 -2.61 31.04
CA LEU A 505 -16.38 -3.39 31.23
C LEU A 505 -16.11 -4.90 31.24
N ASN A 506 -15.32 -5.40 30.29
CA ASN A 506 -15.17 -6.83 30.05
C ASN A 506 -14.10 -7.48 30.95
N PHE A 507 -13.03 -6.75 31.31
CA PHE A 507 -11.84 -7.34 31.92
C PHE A 507 -11.52 -6.89 33.34
N ASN A 508 -12.10 -5.81 33.86
CA ASN A 508 -11.79 -5.32 35.22
C ASN A 508 -11.97 -6.39 36.31
N LYS A 509 -13.02 -7.22 36.22
CA LYS A 509 -13.22 -8.32 37.17
C LYS A 509 -12.10 -9.38 37.08
N GLN A 510 -11.75 -9.80 35.88
CA GLN A 510 -10.73 -10.84 35.66
C GLN A 510 -9.32 -10.33 36.05
N ALA A 511 -9.03 -9.07 35.75
CA ALA A 511 -7.81 -8.39 36.15
C ALA A 511 -7.69 -8.25 37.69
N ARG A 512 -8.80 -7.93 38.39
CA ARG A 512 -8.88 -7.96 39.86
C ARG A 512 -8.61 -9.36 40.43
N GLU A 513 -9.31 -10.38 39.92
CA GLU A 513 -9.16 -11.78 40.35
C GLU A 513 -7.75 -12.33 40.12
N ARG A 514 -7.02 -11.80 39.13
CA ARG A 514 -5.63 -12.19 38.83
C ARG A 514 -4.57 -11.27 39.44
N GLY A 515 -4.93 -10.17 40.09
CA GLY A 515 -3.97 -9.19 40.62
C GLY A 515 -3.18 -8.44 39.54
N VAL A 516 -3.74 -8.31 38.33
CA VAL A 516 -3.08 -7.73 37.16
C VAL A 516 -3.53 -6.29 36.93
N TYR A 517 -2.58 -5.37 36.74
CA TYR A 517 -2.89 -3.99 36.32
C TYR A 517 -2.94 -3.89 34.79
N ILE A 518 -4.07 -3.41 34.26
CA ILE A 518 -4.30 -3.11 32.85
C ILE A 518 -4.52 -1.60 32.73
N VAL A 519 -3.52 -0.83 32.32
CA VAL A 519 -3.61 0.64 32.27
C VAL A 519 -3.70 1.13 30.83
N THR A 520 -4.90 1.54 30.44
CA THR A 520 -5.17 2.00 29.08
C THR A 520 -4.75 3.46 28.88
N ALA A 521 -4.53 3.87 27.63
CA ALA A 521 -4.32 5.28 27.26
C ALA A 521 -3.09 6.00 27.87
N CYS A 522 -1.97 5.30 28.06
CA CYS A 522 -0.71 5.85 28.59
C CYS A 522 0.10 6.65 27.53
N ALA A 523 -0.52 7.62 26.86
CA ALA A 523 0.10 8.42 25.80
C ALA A 523 -0.35 9.89 25.80
N PHE A 524 0.21 10.69 24.89
CA PHE A 524 0.05 12.15 24.83
C PHE A 524 -1.41 12.65 24.83
N HIS A 525 -2.34 11.93 24.22
CA HIS A 525 -3.74 12.39 24.18
C HIS A 525 -4.43 12.37 25.55
N CYS A 526 -3.97 11.53 26.47
CA CYS A 526 -4.68 11.23 27.71
C CYS A 526 -3.85 11.51 28.98
N ILE A 527 -2.55 11.19 29.02
CA ILE A 527 -1.73 11.43 30.23
C ILE A 527 -1.66 12.91 30.64
N PRO A 528 -1.41 13.89 29.75
CA PRO A 528 -1.43 15.30 30.12
C PRO A 528 -2.76 15.75 30.70
N ALA A 529 -3.89 15.24 30.18
CA ALA A 529 -5.22 15.54 30.67
C ALA A 529 -5.49 14.89 32.05
N ASP A 530 -5.33 13.58 32.15
CA ASP A 530 -5.73 12.79 33.33
C ASP A 530 -4.74 12.96 34.51
N MET A 531 -3.42 12.98 34.24
CA MET A 531 -2.44 13.33 35.28
C MET A 531 -2.44 14.83 35.60
N GLY A 532 -2.90 15.68 34.67
CA GLY A 532 -3.12 17.11 34.94
C GLY A 532 -4.25 17.34 35.94
N MET A 533 -5.34 16.58 35.81
CA MET A 533 -6.42 16.52 36.80
C MET A 533 -5.92 16.07 38.18
N VAL A 534 -5.17 14.97 38.24
CA VAL A 534 -4.52 14.48 39.48
C VAL A 534 -3.63 15.57 40.09
N TYR A 535 -2.80 16.22 39.28
CA TYR A 535 -1.91 17.28 39.76
C TYR A 535 -2.70 18.45 40.35
N LEU A 536 -3.74 18.95 39.66
CA LEU A 536 -4.60 20.01 40.20
C LEU A 536 -5.25 19.59 41.52
N GLN A 537 -5.75 18.36 41.62
CA GLN A 537 -6.39 17.85 42.84
C GLN A 537 -5.40 17.72 44.00
N GLN A 538 -4.14 17.35 43.74
CA GLN A 538 -3.06 17.35 44.73
C GLN A 538 -2.65 18.75 45.19
N GLN A 539 -2.86 19.79 44.38
CA GLN A 539 -2.52 21.18 44.71
C GLN A 539 -3.71 22.00 45.23
N PHE A 540 -4.95 21.52 45.10
CA PHE A 540 -6.14 22.24 45.52
C PHE A 540 -6.38 22.08 47.03
N HIS A 541 -6.48 23.19 47.76
CA HIS A 541 -6.70 23.14 49.21
C HIS A 541 -8.20 23.05 49.54
N GLY A 542 -8.82 21.93 49.13
CA GLY A 542 -10.23 21.64 49.34
C GLY A 542 -10.73 20.47 48.48
N THR A 543 -12.04 20.43 48.21
CA THR A 543 -12.69 19.45 47.32
C THR A 543 -12.99 20.09 45.97
N LEU A 544 -12.37 19.61 44.89
CA LEU A 544 -12.72 20.03 43.52
C LEU A 544 -14.08 19.46 43.11
N ASN A 545 -14.99 20.34 42.67
CA ASN A 545 -16.31 19.97 42.14
C ASN A 545 -16.23 19.70 40.63
N SER A 546 -15.68 20.67 39.90
CA SER A 546 -15.60 20.67 38.44
C SER A 546 -14.22 21.12 37.98
N VAL A 547 -13.78 20.62 36.82
CA VAL A 547 -12.61 21.14 36.12
C VAL A 547 -12.88 21.14 34.63
N ASP A 548 -12.77 22.31 34.00
CA ASP A 548 -12.74 22.45 32.54
C ASP A 548 -11.31 22.24 32.04
N VAL A 549 -11.14 21.40 31.02
CA VAL A 549 -9.85 21.13 30.38
C VAL A 549 -9.86 21.64 28.94
N TYR A 550 -9.02 22.64 28.68
CA TYR A 550 -8.77 23.22 27.37
C TYR A 550 -7.40 22.72 26.87
N TRP A 551 -7.19 22.57 25.56
CA TRP A 551 -5.89 22.20 25.02
C TRP A 551 -5.56 22.95 23.73
N ASP A 552 -4.31 23.38 23.63
CA ASP A 552 -3.72 24.09 22.50
C ASP A 552 -2.53 23.29 21.97
N MET A 553 -2.33 23.29 20.65
CA MET A 553 -1.12 22.79 20.00
C MET A 553 -0.70 23.74 18.89
N TRP A 554 0.59 24.05 18.78
CA TRP A 554 1.12 25.00 17.80
C TRP A 554 2.52 24.62 17.32
N LEU A 555 2.83 24.98 16.07
CA LEU A 555 4.14 24.83 15.45
C LEU A 555 4.90 26.16 15.56
N GLU A 556 6.12 26.13 16.10
CA GLU A 556 7.03 27.27 16.06
C GLU A 556 7.68 27.41 14.68
N THR A 557 7.25 28.40 13.89
CA THR A 557 7.83 28.71 12.57
C THR A 557 8.75 29.93 12.63
N ASN A 558 9.63 30.09 11.64
CA ASN A 558 10.54 31.24 11.57
C ASN A 558 9.78 32.59 11.45
N ASN A 559 8.49 32.55 11.09
CA ASN A 559 7.60 33.70 10.94
C ASN A 559 6.54 33.77 12.07
N GLY A 560 6.79 33.13 13.21
CA GLY A 560 5.90 33.09 14.39
C GLY A 560 5.21 31.75 14.64
N SER A 561 4.35 31.69 15.66
CA SER A 561 3.58 30.50 16.02
C SER A 561 2.36 30.29 15.10
N ARG A 562 2.18 29.07 14.57
CA ARG A 562 0.98 28.67 13.83
C ARG A 562 0.19 27.62 14.61
N PRO A 563 -1.13 27.77 14.82
CA PRO A 563 -1.93 26.76 15.49
C PRO A 563 -1.97 25.48 14.65
N VAL A 564 -1.80 24.32 15.30
CA VAL A 564 -2.01 23.00 14.68
C VAL A 564 -3.51 22.71 14.79
N ILE A 565 -4.28 23.30 13.86
CA ILE A 565 -5.70 23.00 13.73
C ILE A 565 -5.83 21.59 13.17
N GLY A 566 -6.52 20.71 13.90
CA GLY A 566 -6.78 19.34 13.46
C GLY A 566 -7.39 19.30 12.05
N TYR A 567 -6.86 18.41 11.22
CA TYR A 567 -7.42 18.03 9.92
C TYR A 567 -7.34 19.07 8.78
N ASN A 568 -6.17 19.68 8.61
CA ASN A 568 -5.80 20.30 7.33
C ASN A 568 -4.55 19.63 6.71
N SER A 569 -4.31 19.86 5.42
CA SER A 569 -3.57 18.97 4.49
C SER A 569 -2.08 18.66 4.79
N ASP A 570 -1.45 19.28 5.79
CA ASP A 570 0.00 19.26 5.98
C ASP A 570 0.44 18.53 7.27
N ASN A 571 0.29 17.19 7.27
CA ASN A 571 1.10 16.23 8.04
C ASN A 571 1.36 16.50 9.55
N VAL A 572 0.32 16.58 10.41
CA VAL A 572 0.50 16.56 11.88
C VAL A 572 -0.51 15.63 12.61
N ALA A 573 -0.86 14.49 12.02
CA ALA A 573 -1.67 13.47 12.70
C ALA A 573 -1.22 12.05 12.31
N SER A 574 -1.10 11.16 13.30
CA SER A 574 -0.91 9.73 13.04
C SER A 574 -2.25 9.08 12.65
N TYR A 575 -2.22 8.06 11.79
CA TYR A 575 -3.43 7.51 11.15
C TYR A 575 -4.45 6.90 12.13
N GLY A 576 -3.99 6.46 13.31
CA GLY A 576 -4.84 5.78 14.30
C GLY A 576 -5.97 6.64 14.87
N THR A 577 -5.80 7.97 14.95
CA THR A 577 -6.85 8.85 15.47
C THR A 577 -7.99 9.10 14.47
N TRP A 578 -7.76 8.93 13.16
CA TRP A 578 -8.80 9.16 12.13
C TRP A 578 -9.75 7.97 11.98
N ASP A 579 -9.21 6.75 11.87
CA ASP A 579 -10.04 5.54 11.80
C ASP A 579 -10.80 5.35 13.12
N SER A 580 -10.15 5.59 14.27
CA SER A 580 -10.81 5.65 15.59
C SER A 580 -11.93 6.68 15.66
N PHE A 581 -11.74 7.89 15.10
CA PHE A 581 -12.76 8.93 15.08
C PHE A 581 -13.98 8.53 14.24
N ILE A 582 -13.78 7.94 13.05
CA ILE A 582 -14.90 7.46 12.21
C ILE A 582 -15.59 6.24 12.83
N HIS A 583 -14.86 5.30 13.45
CA HIS A 583 -15.46 4.19 14.21
C HIS A 583 -16.23 4.68 15.44
N THR A 584 -15.76 5.73 16.12
CA THR A 584 -16.45 6.41 17.23
C THR A 584 -17.76 7.03 16.78
N LEU A 585 -17.76 7.74 15.64
CA LEU A 585 -18.97 8.34 15.07
C LEU A 585 -19.99 7.30 14.54
N THR A 586 -19.53 6.17 14.02
CA THR A 586 -20.41 5.15 13.41
C THR A 586 -21.02 4.16 14.40
N GLN A 587 -20.45 3.98 15.60
CA GLN A 587 -20.99 3.11 16.66
C GLN A 587 -21.47 3.90 17.89
N TRP A 588 -22.02 5.10 17.68
CA TRP A 588 -22.48 5.99 18.75
C TRP A 588 -23.56 5.36 19.68
N SER A 589 -24.34 4.40 19.16
CA SER A 589 -25.30 3.62 19.94
C SER A 589 -24.65 2.76 21.01
N ASP A 590 -23.48 2.20 20.72
CA ASP A 590 -22.82 1.22 21.58
C ASP A 590 -22.07 1.94 22.71
N VAL A 591 -21.41 3.06 22.40
CA VAL A 591 -20.85 3.99 23.39
C VAL A 591 -21.96 4.50 24.33
N ALA A 592 -23.10 4.94 23.80
CA ALA A 592 -24.22 5.39 24.63
C ALA A 592 -24.79 4.27 25.52
N LYS A 593 -24.77 3.01 25.07
CA LYS A 593 -25.20 1.84 25.85
C LYS A 593 -24.21 1.53 26.98
N ILE A 594 -22.91 1.47 26.67
CA ILE A 594 -21.84 1.19 27.64
C ILE A 594 -21.79 2.30 28.71
N ARG A 595 -21.90 3.57 28.32
CA ARG A 595 -21.90 4.70 29.28
C ARG A 595 -23.14 4.74 30.17
N LYS A 596 -24.30 4.28 29.68
CA LYS A 596 -25.48 4.07 30.52
C LYS A 596 -25.23 2.98 31.58
N GLU A 597 -24.50 1.93 31.24
CA GLU A 597 -24.18 0.81 32.14
C GLU A 597 -23.09 1.17 33.17
N LEU A 598 -22.04 1.88 32.77
CA LEU A 598 -20.92 2.26 33.64
C LEU A 598 -21.18 3.51 34.50
N PHE A 599 -21.98 4.47 34.00
CA PHE A 599 -22.14 5.82 34.58
C PHE A 599 -23.59 6.30 34.68
N GLY A 600 -24.58 5.57 34.15
CA GLY A 600 -25.99 5.97 34.19
C GLY A 600 -26.40 7.08 33.22
N GLU A 601 -25.51 7.57 32.35
CA GLU A 601 -25.82 8.65 31.39
C GLU A 601 -26.81 8.18 30.30
N ASN A 602 -27.81 9.01 29.96
CA ASN A 602 -28.71 8.76 28.82
C ASN A 602 -28.17 9.38 27.53
N ALA A 603 -28.51 8.79 26.37
CA ALA A 603 -27.96 9.17 25.07
C ALA A 603 -28.17 10.65 24.68
N SER A 604 -29.20 11.31 25.19
CA SER A 604 -29.45 12.76 25.01
C SER A 604 -28.44 13.62 25.78
N GLU A 605 -28.10 13.24 27.01
CA GLU A 605 -27.16 13.95 27.89
C GLU A 605 -25.73 13.82 27.37
N VAL A 606 -25.39 12.64 26.82
CA VAL A 606 -24.13 12.42 26.09
C VAL A 606 -24.08 13.35 24.86
N LYS A 607 -25.11 13.33 24.01
CA LYS A 607 -25.16 14.11 22.76
C LYS A 607 -25.06 15.63 22.96
N GLN A 608 -25.61 16.16 24.06
CA GLN A 608 -25.61 17.60 24.34
C GLN A 608 -24.21 18.13 24.70
N LYS A 609 -23.32 17.27 25.24
CA LYS A 609 -21.95 17.63 25.67
C LYS A 609 -20.94 17.74 24.51
N TYR A 610 -21.28 17.29 23.30
CA TYR A 610 -20.42 17.38 22.11
C TYR A 610 -20.79 18.54 21.17
N LEU A 611 -21.57 19.53 21.63
CA LEU A 611 -21.90 20.72 20.86
C LEU A 611 -20.93 21.89 21.17
N PRO A 612 -20.49 22.68 20.17
CA PRO A 612 -19.66 23.86 20.40
C PRO A 612 -20.37 24.92 21.25
N HIS A 613 -19.61 25.59 22.12
CA HIS A 613 -20.11 26.68 22.96
C HIS A 613 -19.06 27.79 23.08
N LYS A 614 -19.46 28.96 23.58
CA LYS A 614 -18.59 30.13 23.74
C LYS A 614 -18.06 30.16 25.18
N SER A 615 -16.74 30.16 25.36
CA SER A 615 -16.10 30.20 26.69
C SER A 615 -15.72 31.64 27.07
N ASN A 616 -15.73 31.93 28.37
CA ASN A 616 -15.22 33.18 28.95
C ASN A 616 -13.77 33.06 29.45
N VAL A 617 -13.21 31.84 29.50
CA VAL A 617 -11.86 31.55 30.00
C VAL A 617 -10.80 31.63 28.88
N VAL A 618 -11.19 31.30 27.65
CA VAL A 618 -10.37 31.41 26.43
C VAL A 618 -11.07 32.33 25.42
N GLN A 619 -10.32 33.21 24.75
CA GLN A 619 -10.86 34.11 23.72
C GLN A 619 -11.29 33.33 22.46
N GLY A 620 -12.47 32.72 22.46
CA GLY A 620 -12.97 32.02 21.27
C GLY A 620 -14.20 31.12 21.50
N TRP A 621 -14.44 30.26 20.52
CA TRP A 621 -15.39 29.14 20.61
C TRP A 621 -14.66 27.89 21.06
N ALA A 622 -15.20 27.21 22.09
CA ALA A 622 -14.74 25.89 22.50
C ALA A 622 -15.45 24.82 21.65
N VAL A 623 -14.67 23.94 21.02
CA VAL A 623 -15.17 22.78 20.26
C VAL A 623 -14.82 21.52 21.06
N PRO A 624 -15.80 20.71 21.49
CA PRO A 624 -15.53 19.48 22.23
C PRO A 624 -14.66 18.52 21.42
N SER A 625 -13.56 18.04 22.01
CA SER A 625 -12.72 17.04 21.37
C SER A 625 -13.39 15.66 21.44
N PRO A 626 -13.46 14.90 20.34
CA PRO A 626 -13.92 13.51 20.36
C PRO A 626 -12.95 12.56 21.09
N THR A 627 -11.68 12.98 21.25
CA THR A 627 -10.57 12.16 21.75
C THR A 627 -10.01 12.60 23.10
N ALA A 628 -10.37 13.79 23.60
CA ALA A 628 -10.13 14.17 24.99
C ALA A 628 -11.36 13.78 25.80
N ASP A 629 -11.43 12.50 26.19
CA ASP A 629 -12.70 11.91 26.61
C ASP A 629 -13.11 12.28 28.04
N SER A 630 -14.30 12.84 28.14
CA SER A 630 -15.09 13.01 29.36
C SER A 630 -15.30 11.73 30.20
N SER A 631 -14.97 10.53 29.69
CA SER A 631 -15.01 9.27 30.44
C SER A 631 -13.83 9.13 31.41
N LEU A 632 -12.58 9.38 30.99
CA LEU A 632 -11.39 9.26 31.85
C LEU A 632 -11.47 10.20 33.05
N ILE A 633 -11.76 11.48 32.80
CA ILE A 633 -11.84 12.51 33.86
C ILE A 633 -12.93 12.14 34.87
N LYS A 634 -14.11 11.69 34.40
CA LYS A 634 -15.19 11.21 35.28
C LYS A 634 -14.86 9.91 36.00
N TRP A 635 -13.98 9.07 35.44
CA TRP A 635 -13.61 7.79 36.03
C TRP A 635 -12.54 7.97 37.12
N THR A 636 -11.56 8.85 36.91
CA THR A 636 -10.68 9.38 37.95
C THR A 636 -11.51 10.07 39.04
N GLN A 637 -12.47 10.94 38.68
CA GLN A 637 -13.42 11.52 39.65
C GLN A 637 -14.30 10.46 40.34
N LYS A 638 -14.72 9.38 39.67
CA LYS A 638 -15.54 8.31 40.27
C LYS A 638 -14.76 7.53 41.33
N TYR A 639 -13.48 7.27 41.10
CA TYR A 639 -12.60 6.66 42.10
C TYR A 639 -12.49 7.51 43.38
N PHE A 640 -12.51 8.85 43.25
CA PHE A 640 -12.60 9.76 44.40
C PHE A 640 -14.03 9.88 44.98
N ASN A 641 -15.07 9.89 44.14
CA ASN A 641 -16.47 10.05 44.56
C ASN A 641 -17.11 8.77 45.11
N GLU A 642 -16.45 7.61 45.00
CA GLU A 642 -16.83 6.42 45.79
C GLU A 642 -16.54 6.60 47.31
N VAL A 643 -16.01 7.77 47.70
CA VAL A 643 -15.91 8.27 49.10
C VAL A 643 -17.04 9.28 49.45
N SER A 644 -17.83 9.78 48.50
CA SER A 644 -18.90 10.77 48.77
C SER A 644 -20.06 10.78 47.73
N HIS A 645 -21.30 10.57 48.21
CA HIS A 645 -22.55 10.68 47.40
C HIS A 645 -22.87 12.17 47.08
N THR A 646 -23.59 12.61 46.03
CA THR A 646 -24.98 12.23 45.63
C THR A 646 -25.30 12.62 44.13
N LYS A 647 -26.54 12.97 43.72
CA LYS A 647 -27.07 12.87 42.31
C LYS A 647 -27.92 14.07 41.77
N HIS A 648 -28.01 14.21 40.42
CA HIS A 648 -29.15 14.73 39.58
C HIS A 648 -29.40 16.29 39.50
N ILE A 649 -30.09 16.97 38.51
CA ILE A 649 -30.83 16.60 37.25
C ILE A 649 -31.05 17.78 36.22
N GLN A 650 -31.18 17.47 34.90
CA GLN A 650 -31.86 18.10 33.70
C GLN A 650 -31.90 19.63 33.29
N ALA A 651 -31.64 19.83 31.97
CA ALA A 651 -32.39 20.57 30.90
C ALA A 651 -32.52 22.13 30.89
N ASN A 652 -32.69 22.86 29.75
CA ASN A 652 -33.40 22.55 28.48
C ASN A 652 -32.97 23.41 27.23
N SER A 653 -33.67 23.22 26.09
CA SER A 653 -33.45 23.66 24.68
C SER A 653 -33.45 25.16 24.28
N TYR A 654 -32.97 25.50 23.05
CA TYR A 654 -33.78 26.13 21.96
C TYR A 654 -33.10 26.11 20.55
N PHE A 655 -33.89 26.31 19.49
CA PHE A 655 -33.59 26.07 18.05
C PHE A 655 -33.51 27.38 17.22
N ASN A 656 -32.73 27.41 16.12
CA ASN A 656 -33.21 28.03 14.86
C ASN A 656 -32.44 27.61 13.58
N ALA A 657 -32.98 27.99 12.41
CA ALA A 657 -32.81 27.28 11.15
C ALA A 657 -31.66 27.73 10.23
N ARG A 658 -30.84 26.75 9.80
CA ARG A 658 -30.11 26.78 8.52
C ARG A 658 -30.11 25.42 7.80
N SER A 659 -30.92 24.47 8.29
CA SER A 659 -30.73 23.02 8.10
C SER A 659 -31.46 22.41 6.90
N VAL A 660 -32.32 23.16 6.22
CA VAL A 660 -33.23 22.63 5.18
C VAL A 660 -32.48 22.06 3.96
N PHE A 661 -31.30 22.62 3.62
CA PHE A 661 -30.52 22.17 2.47
C PHE A 661 -29.75 20.85 2.71
N GLN A 662 -29.36 20.56 3.96
CA GLN A 662 -28.70 19.28 4.31
C GLN A 662 -29.68 18.11 4.42
N ILE A 663 -30.95 18.37 4.76
CA ILE A 663 -32.01 17.36 4.89
C ILE A 663 -32.32 16.69 3.54
N LEU A 664 -32.19 17.43 2.42
CA LEU A 664 -32.40 16.88 1.07
C LEU A 664 -31.29 15.90 0.64
N LEU A 665 -30.03 16.13 1.04
CA LEU A 665 -28.94 15.15 0.81
C LEU A 665 -29.15 13.88 1.65
N LEU A 666 -29.59 14.04 2.90
CA LEU A 666 -29.93 12.92 3.78
C LEU A 666 -31.09 12.06 3.24
N ALA A 667 -32.11 12.67 2.64
CA ALA A 667 -33.22 11.95 2.00
C ALA A 667 -32.74 11.06 0.83
N LEU A 668 -31.81 11.55 0.00
CA LEU A 668 -31.20 10.76 -1.07
C LEU A 668 -30.39 9.57 -0.51
N PHE A 669 -29.61 9.82 0.55
CA PHE A 669 -28.80 8.79 1.22
C PHE A 669 -29.65 7.69 1.87
N MET A 670 -30.77 8.06 2.53
CA MET A 670 -31.72 7.10 3.10
C MET A 670 -32.46 6.29 2.03
N THR A 671 -32.75 6.88 0.86
CA THR A 671 -33.41 6.17 -0.25
C THR A 671 -32.51 5.07 -0.82
N VAL A 672 -31.20 5.33 -0.98
CA VAL A 672 -30.22 4.31 -1.39
C VAL A 672 -30.05 3.24 -0.32
N SER A 673 -29.94 3.63 0.96
CA SER A 673 -29.81 2.68 2.08
C SER A 673 -31.02 1.74 2.23
N TYR A 674 -32.23 2.27 2.06
CA TYR A 674 -33.49 1.51 2.07
C TYR A 674 -33.57 0.49 0.92
N PHE A 675 -33.05 0.84 -0.27
CA PHE A 675 -32.97 -0.08 -1.40
C PHE A 675 -31.99 -1.24 -1.11
N LEU A 676 -30.85 -0.96 -0.47
CA LEU A 676 -29.84 -1.96 -0.12
C LEU A 676 -30.29 -2.92 0.99
N THR A 677 -31.10 -2.47 1.95
CA THR A 677 -31.66 -3.35 3.00
C THR A 677 -32.75 -4.29 2.45
N ARG A 678 -33.60 -3.81 1.54
CA ARG A 678 -34.77 -4.57 1.06
C ARG A 678 -34.44 -5.80 0.20
N PHE A 679 -33.24 -5.85 -0.39
CA PHE A 679 -32.80 -6.97 -1.25
C PHE A 679 -31.84 -7.98 -0.58
N LYS A 680 -31.55 -7.88 0.73
CA LYS A 680 -30.69 -8.83 1.49
C LYS A 680 -29.27 -9.07 0.92
N ILE A 681 -28.67 -8.11 0.21
CA ILE A 681 -27.32 -8.24 -0.36
C ILE A 681 -26.21 -7.64 0.54
N GLY A 682 -26.55 -6.78 1.51
CA GLY A 682 -25.55 -5.92 2.19
C GLY A 682 -24.92 -6.40 3.50
N THR A 683 -25.60 -7.21 4.33
CA THR A 683 -25.19 -7.39 5.75
C THR A 683 -23.89 -8.16 5.97
N THR A 684 -23.54 -9.10 5.10
CA THR A 684 -22.28 -9.86 5.20
C THR A 684 -21.07 -9.08 4.65
N LEU A 685 -21.30 -8.08 3.79
CA LEU A 685 -20.25 -7.28 3.18
C LEU A 685 -19.81 -6.11 4.08
N LEU A 686 -20.76 -5.51 4.80
CA LEU A 686 -20.51 -4.40 5.74
C LEU A 686 -19.66 -4.80 6.95
N LEU A 687 -19.67 -6.07 7.35
CA LEU A 687 -18.92 -6.57 8.52
C LEU A 687 -17.49 -7.06 8.19
N ARG A 688 -17.03 -6.95 6.93
CA ARG A 688 -15.69 -7.41 6.51
C ARG A 688 -14.82 -6.36 5.80
N CYS A 689 -15.28 -5.11 5.72
CA CYS A 689 -14.57 -4.03 5.00
C CYS A 689 -14.55 -2.72 5.81
N PRO A 690 -13.53 -2.46 6.64
CA PRO A 690 -13.47 -1.25 7.49
C PRO A 690 -13.38 0.08 6.74
N GLY A 691 -12.88 0.09 5.49
CA GLY A 691 -12.44 1.32 4.81
C GLY A 691 -13.47 2.12 4.02
N ILE A 692 -14.78 1.85 4.12
CA ILE A 692 -15.77 2.37 3.14
C ILE A 692 -16.21 3.83 3.40
N PHE A 693 -15.99 4.42 4.59
CA PHE A 693 -16.63 5.70 4.97
C PHE A 693 -15.72 6.86 5.46
N THR A 694 -14.39 6.76 5.34
CA THR A 694 -13.47 7.89 5.63
C THR A 694 -13.48 8.93 4.50
N LEU A 695 -14.31 9.97 4.64
CA LEU A 695 -14.30 11.17 3.80
C LEU A 695 -13.04 12.02 4.08
N GLY A 696 -11.99 11.84 3.27
CA GLY A 696 -10.78 12.67 3.29
C GLY A 696 -9.49 11.84 3.38
N THR A 697 -8.68 11.88 2.33
CA THR A 697 -7.41 11.15 2.27
C THR A 697 -6.30 11.89 3.03
N PHE A 698 -6.13 11.59 4.32
CA PHE A 698 -4.91 11.95 5.04
C PHE A 698 -3.78 11.01 4.61
N GLN A 699 -2.66 11.56 4.13
CA GLN A 699 -1.51 10.79 3.67
C GLN A 699 -0.78 10.13 4.86
N LYS A 700 -0.30 8.89 4.70
CA LYS A 700 0.69 8.30 5.64
C LYS A 700 2.10 8.78 5.28
N LYS A 701 2.31 10.10 5.26
CA LYS A 701 3.67 10.63 5.38
C LYS A 701 4.05 10.57 6.86
N PRO A 702 5.20 10.00 7.24
CA PRO A 702 5.73 10.25 8.57
C PRO A 702 5.87 11.76 8.73
N VAL A 703 5.38 12.30 9.85
CA VAL A 703 5.58 13.71 10.17
C VAL A 703 7.09 13.94 10.17
N LYS A 704 7.58 14.92 9.40
CA LYS A 704 9.02 15.19 9.34
C LYS A 704 9.54 15.43 10.76
N GLU A 705 10.70 14.88 11.08
CA GLU A 705 11.25 14.98 12.44
C GLU A 705 11.39 16.44 12.90
N GLU A 706 11.81 17.33 11.99
CA GLU A 706 11.82 18.79 12.20
C GLU A 706 10.45 19.37 12.61
N VAL A 707 9.35 18.84 12.07
CA VAL A 707 7.98 19.28 12.42
C VAL A 707 7.59 18.72 13.79
N MET A 708 7.94 17.46 14.11
CA MET A 708 7.72 16.88 15.45
C MET A 708 8.42 17.71 16.53
N GLN A 709 9.72 17.95 16.37
CA GLN A 709 10.56 18.68 17.32
C GLN A 709 10.11 20.15 17.56
N ARG A 710 9.49 20.78 16.55
CA ARG A 710 8.98 22.17 16.61
C ARG A 710 7.52 22.27 17.08
N THR A 711 6.85 21.15 17.31
CA THR A 711 5.46 21.13 17.80
C THR A 711 5.43 21.27 19.32
N ASN A 712 4.73 22.30 19.80
CA ASN A 712 4.47 22.58 21.20
C ASN A 712 3.02 22.26 21.53
N TYR A 713 2.75 21.93 22.79
CA TYR A 713 1.40 21.75 23.32
C TYR A 713 1.24 22.36 24.71
N LYS A 714 -0.01 22.67 25.08
CA LYS A 714 -0.40 23.11 26.41
C LYS A 714 -1.86 22.73 26.69
N TYR A 715 -2.08 21.95 27.73
CA TYR A 715 -3.38 21.76 28.37
C TYR A 715 -3.54 22.82 29.45
N THR A 716 -4.71 23.45 29.56
CA THR A 716 -5.06 24.46 30.57
C THR A 716 -6.26 23.95 31.34
N PHE A 717 -6.19 23.97 32.66
CA PHE A 717 -7.17 23.41 33.57
C PHE A 717 -7.74 24.51 34.44
N TYR A 718 -9.06 24.66 34.43
CA TYR A 718 -9.77 25.63 35.26
C TYR A 718 -10.71 24.87 36.20
N GLY A 719 -10.38 24.81 37.48
CA GLY A 719 -11.12 24.08 38.51
C GLY A 719 -11.91 25.00 39.44
N GLU A 720 -13.13 24.57 39.80
CA GLU A 720 -13.95 25.19 40.85
C GLU A 720 -14.28 24.14 41.92
N GLY A 721 -14.36 24.55 43.18
CA GLY A 721 -14.62 23.65 44.29
C GLY A 721 -14.81 24.37 45.63
N TRP A 722 -14.83 23.58 46.70
CA TRP A 722 -15.07 24.03 48.07
C TRP A 722 -13.81 23.95 48.92
N SER A 723 -13.58 24.93 49.79
CA SER A 723 -12.61 24.85 50.88
C SER A 723 -12.96 23.74 51.88
N TYR A 724 -11.97 23.17 52.58
CA TYR A 724 -12.22 22.18 53.65
C TYR A 724 -13.05 22.71 54.82
N GLU A 725 -13.26 24.02 54.92
CA GLU A 725 -14.04 24.70 55.96
C GLU A 725 -15.50 24.97 55.52
N ALA A 726 -15.81 24.82 54.23
CA ALA A 726 -17.13 25.00 53.66
C ALA A 726 -17.89 23.66 53.58
N GLU A 727 -18.75 23.39 54.57
CA GLU A 727 -19.71 22.26 54.55
C GLU A 727 -20.66 22.33 53.33
N ASP A 728 -20.33 21.67 52.22
CA ASP A 728 -21.19 21.32 51.07
C ASP A 728 -22.26 22.36 50.66
N LYS A 729 -21.91 23.65 50.71
CA LYS A 729 -22.83 24.76 50.39
C LYS A 729 -22.52 25.28 48.99
N GLU A 730 -23.51 25.22 48.11
CA GLU A 730 -23.50 25.99 46.87
C GLU A 730 -23.57 27.50 47.18
N PRO A 731 -22.81 28.37 46.47
CA PRO A 731 -21.88 28.08 45.37
C PRO A 731 -20.45 27.73 45.82
N CYS A 732 -19.63 27.20 44.90
CA CYS A 732 -18.19 26.95 45.11
C CYS A 732 -17.44 28.22 45.55
N ASP A 733 -16.59 28.12 46.57
CA ASP A 733 -15.84 29.24 47.18
C ASP A 733 -14.35 29.31 46.79
N ARG A 734 -13.82 28.31 46.07
CA ARG A 734 -12.42 28.26 45.61
C ARG A 734 -12.29 27.98 44.11
N ARG A 735 -11.24 28.57 43.52
CA ARG A 735 -10.90 28.43 42.10
C ARG A 735 -9.40 28.20 41.91
N ILE A 736 -9.05 27.33 40.96
CA ILE A 736 -7.65 27.02 40.61
C ILE A 736 -7.47 27.04 39.09
N LEU A 737 -6.34 27.58 38.63
CA LEU A 737 -5.92 27.59 37.23
C LEU A 737 -4.53 26.94 37.14
N GLY A 738 -4.39 25.92 36.31
CA GLY A 738 -3.12 25.24 36.06
C GLY A 738 -2.89 24.92 34.58
N HIS A 739 -1.68 24.50 34.24
CA HIS A 739 -1.34 24.01 32.90
C HIS A 739 -0.40 22.81 32.91
N VAL A 740 -0.48 22.02 31.84
CA VAL A 740 0.46 20.95 31.50
C VAL A 740 0.96 21.19 30.08
N LYS A 741 2.24 21.50 29.92
CA LYS A 741 2.82 21.90 28.62
C LYS A 741 4.09 21.12 28.28
N GLY A 742 4.42 21.07 27.00
CA GLY A 742 5.63 20.38 26.54
C GLY A 742 5.89 20.58 25.05
N ARG A 743 6.93 19.90 24.56
CA ARG A 743 7.38 19.88 23.17
C ARG A 743 7.46 18.45 22.66
N ASP A 744 7.33 18.28 21.36
CA ASP A 744 7.38 16.99 20.67
C ASP A 744 6.43 15.94 21.29
N PRO A 745 5.11 16.09 21.08
CA PRO A 745 4.12 15.15 21.62
C PRO A 745 4.31 13.70 21.15
N TYR A 746 5.02 13.50 20.03
CA TYR A 746 5.32 12.18 19.47
C TYR A 746 6.40 11.48 20.30
N LYS A 747 7.55 12.13 20.51
CA LYS A 747 8.63 11.59 21.35
C LYS A 747 8.20 11.41 22.80
N VAL A 748 7.46 12.38 23.34
CA VAL A 748 6.96 12.33 24.72
C VAL A 748 5.94 11.20 24.94
N SER A 749 5.14 10.83 23.92
CA SER A 749 4.23 9.67 24.02
C SER A 749 4.94 8.36 24.33
N GLY A 750 6.13 8.14 23.74
CA GLY A 750 6.93 6.95 24.03
C GLY A 750 7.45 6.94 25.47
N ALA A 751 7.96 8.09 25.93
CA ALA A 751 8.41 8.25 27.32
C ALA A 751 7.25 8.05 28.32
N MET A 752 6.06 8.56 28.03
CA MET A 752 4.85 8.38 28.83
C MET A 752 4.53 6.90 29.07
N ALA A 753 4.44 6.09 28.01
CA ALA A 753 4.13 4.67 28.12
C ALA A 753 5.22 3.88 28.87
N VAL A 754 6.50 4.18 28.60
CA VAL A 754 7.64 3.50 29.24
C VAL A 754 7.74 3.84 30.73
N LEU A 755 7.58 5.12 31.11
CA LEU A 755 7.60 5.54 32.52
C LEU A 755 6.44 4.94 33.31
N SER A 756 5.24 4.89 32.73
CA SER A 756 4.09 4.19 33.32
C SER A 756 4.39 2.70 33.55
N ALA A 757 5.06 2.02 32.61
CA ALA A 757 5.42 0.60 32.75
C ALA A 757 6.52 0.37 33.79
N ILE A 758 7.49 1.28 33.91
CA ILE A 758 8.51 1.23 34.96
C ILE A 758 7.85 1.41 36.34
N ILE A 759 6.92 2.37 36.48
CA ILE A 759 6.24 2.65 37.75
C ILE A 759 5.34 1.48 38.19
N LEU A 760 4.64 0.81 37.26
CA LEU A 760 3.92 -0.44 37.56
C LEU A 760 4.81 -1.54 38.18
N LEU A 761 6.12 -1.50 37.95
CA LEU A 761 7.08 -2.49 38.48
C LEU A 761 7.88 -2.01 39.69
N THR A 762 7.95 -0.70 39.94
CA THR A 762 8.89 -0.09 40.90
C THR A 762 8.25 0.66 42.06
N GLU A 763 6.97 1.01 41.97
CA GLU A 763 6.23 1.75 43.02
C GLU A 763 4.91 1.04 43.35
N VAL A 764 4.95 -0.28 43.49
CA VAL A 764 3.75 -1.14 43.64
C VAL A 764 2.93 -0.75 44.87
N GLU A 765 3.58 -0.34 45.95
CA GLU A 765 2.97 0.16 47.18
C GLU A 765 2.15 1.46 47.00
N ASN A 766 2.38 2.21 45.93
CA ASN A 766 1.65 3.44 45.61
C ASN A 766 0.47 3.23 44.65
N LEU A 767 0.42 2.08 43.95
CA LEU A 767 -0.68 1.68 43.08
C LEU A 767 -1.97 1.38 43.88
N PRO A 768 -3.14 1.21 43.23
CA PRO A 768 -4.34 0.70 43.89
C PRO A 768 -4.12 -0.69 44.51
N GLU A 769 -4.70 -0.96 45.67
CA GLU A 769 -4.45 -2.19 46.48
C GLU A 769 -4.82 -3.50 45.76
N GLN A 770 -5.65 -3.43 44.72
CA GLN A 770 -6.02 -4.56 43.88
C GLN A 770 -5.67 -4.24 42.44
N GLY A 771 -5.31 -5.28 41.67
CA GLY A 771 -5.29 -5.22 40.20
C GLY A 771 -6.66 -4.87 39.62
N GLY A 772 -6.75 -4.72 38.30
CA GLY A 772 -7.94 -4.21 37.63
C GLY A 772 -7.62 -3.50 36.33
N VAL A 773 -8.64 -2.92 35.70
CA VAL A 773 -8.47 -2.05 34.54
C VAL A 773 -8.53 -0.60 35.00
N PHE A 774 -7.54 0.20 34.61
CA PHE A 774 -7.38 1.59 35.03
C PHE A 774 -7.08 2.54 33.86
N SER A 775 -7.38 3.82 34.07
CA SER A 775 -6.74 4.95 33.36
C SER A 775 -5.43 5.33 34.07
N PRO A 776 -4.57 6.16 33.45
CA PRO A 776 -3.31 6.59 34.06
C PRO A 776 -3.55 7.36 35.36
N GLY A 777 -4.56 8.23 35.41
CA GLY A 777 -4.92 9.05 36.57
C GLY A 777 -5.13 8.23 37.83
N ALA A 778 -6.12 7.32 37.84
CA ALA A 778 -6.39 6.54 39.05
C ALA A 778 -5.33 5.46 39.35
N CYS A 779 -4.60 4.94 38.34
CA CYS A 779 -3.52 3.99 38.59
C CYS A 779 -2.29 4.64 39.23
N PHE A 780 -1.92 5.82 38.75
CA PHE A 780 -0.65 6.49 39.08
C PHE A 780 -0.81 7.69 40.02
N ALA A 781 -2.01 7.93 40.56
CA ALA A 781 -2.36 9.09 41.40
C ALA A 781 -1.41 9.38 42.57
N ARG A 782 -0.81 8.33 43.15
CA ARG A 782 0.08 8.42 44.33
C ARG A 782 1.56 8.17 44.01
N THR A 783 1.90 8.02 42.73
CA THR A 783 3.24 7.62 42.26
C THR A 783 4.08 8.83 41.86
N SER A 784 5.37 8.62 41.62
CA SER A 784 6.26 9.67 41.13
C SER A 784 6.07 10.05 39.64
N LEU A 785 5.06 9.50 38.93
CA LEU A 785 4.89 9.67 37.47
C LEU A 785 4.90 11.14 37.04
N ILE A 786 4.18 12.03 37.71
CA ILE A 786 4.17 13.48 37.41
C ILE A 786 5.59 14.07 37.49
N LYS A 787 6.34 13.72 38.54
CA LYS A 787 7.72 14.17 38.76
C LYS A 787 8.70 13.59 37.74
N GLN A 788 8.48 12.35 37.28
CA GLN A 788 9.29 11.75 36.22
C GLN A 788 8.98 12.38 34.86
N LEU A 789 7.71 12.57 34.51
CA LEU A 789 7.29 13.28 33.29
C LEU A 789 7.86 14.71 33.23
N GLY A 790 7.93 15.41 34.37
CA GLY A 790 8.63 16.69 34.50
C GLY A 790 10.09 16.67 34.04
N LYS A 791 10.86 15.64 34.43
CA LYS A 791 12.25 15.45 33.97
C LYS A 791 12.36 15.16 32.46
N HIS A 792 11.28 14.66 31.86
CA HIS A 792 11.19 14.33 30.43
C HIS A 792 10.48 15.41 29.59
N GLY A 793 10.33 16.64 30.11
CA GLY A 793 9.87 17.80 29.35
C GLY A 793 8.35 18.03 29.36
N VAL A 794 7.64 17.42 30.31
CA VAL A 794 6.19 17.65 30.55
C VAL A 794 6.03 18.48 31.81
N ASP A 795 5.86 19.79 31.66
CA ASP A 795 5.85 20.77 32.76
C ASP A 795 4.42 20.92 33.32
N PHE A 796 4.21 20.49 34.56
CA PHE A 796 2.96 20.61 35.33
C PHE A 796 3.07 21.78 36.30
N GLN A 797 2.20 22.79 36.20
CA GLN A 797 2.26 23.95 37.09
C GLN A 797 0.86 24.49 37.42
N VAL A 798 0.69 24.97 38.66
CA VAL A 798 -0.42 25.84 39.02
C VAL A 798 -0.02 27.27 38.68
N ILE A 799 -0.87 27.97 37.92
CA ILE A 799 -0.67 29.37 37.54
C ILE A 799 -1.18 30.29 38.66
N TYR A 800 -2.30 29.90 39.28
CA TYR A 800 -3.00 30.71 40.28
C TYR A 800 -4.05 29.88 41.03
N GLU A 801 -4.20 30.13 42.33
CA GLU A 801 -5.30 29.64 43.16
C GLU A 801 -5.90 30.83 43.93
N LYS A 802 -7.23 30.87 44.08
CA LYS A 802 -7.94 31.92 44.84
C LYS A 802 -9.01 31.33 45.74
N ALA A 803 -9.09 31.82 46.97
CA ALA A 803 -10.35 31.89 47.70
C ALA A 803 -11.21 33.04 47.13
N GLY A 804 -12.46 32.75 46.79
CA GLY A 804 -13.38 33.66 46.12
C GLY A 804 -14.59 33.99 46.97
N VAL A 805 -14.80 35.29 47.17
CA VAL A 805 -16.12 35.90 46.98
C VAL A 805 -16.15 36.44 45.54
#